data_AF-A0A3G5UG34-F1
#
_entry.id   AF-A0A3G5UG34-F1
#
_cell.length_a   1.000
_cell.length_b   1.000
_cell.length_c   1.000
_cell.angle_alpha   90.00
_cell.angle_beta   90.00
_cell.angle_gamma   90.00
#
_symmetry.space_group_name_H-M   'P 1'
#
loop_
_entity.id
_entity.type
_entity.pdbx_description
1 polymer ?
#
loop_
_entity_poly.entity_id
_entity_poly.type
_entity_poly.pdbx_seq_one_letter_code
_entity_poly.pdbx_strand_id
1 'polypeptide(L)'
;MKGVILAGGKGRRLRPLTCNTPKPMLPLLEKPVLEYNIELLRQHGIREIAITVQYMSAAIKQYFGDGSKWGVNLYYFEDSPPLGTAGSIKQAEKFLDEPFVVISGDALTDFQLSEGITFHEQKKRMVTMFVKEVENPLSFGLVVMNKEQEVTRYIEKPSWNEVVSNIVNTGIYIMEPEIFSYIPPREFFDFSQDVFPLLANKNALFAYLSEGYWLDIGTFDQYRQAQFDLLTKKLQVPIPYTEVLPMVWMGEGVTIGKGTKIHGPSFIGEGARIGAGSVIEPYSIIGKNSVVSSYSHLQKSIIFANAHIGKYCELLETTIGEHTMVEDDVTLFQKSIVADHCHIGKSTVIKQKGKLWPYKAIDSHSVVGSAGVQESEKSAGWLQKSRIVGRGNVEITPQFIVKVAMAYGSLFTKGESILIGSQEHIETTSYKNLFLHAIHGIGIHTMECKEMNESLFQYSIQDLQCAGGVFIQAEKEKEIVIKLYGRDGAQLTYKQQKAIEQVYMSESFYYVCEKEMGRNKLVHVSLHNYIEAVLERIDIEKIKKQKFHLLINKRNDMLQHLLMLFLQRLGCTVTWIYAGEQKDHVKALMKSSKANMALMFSEQGNYFELYDNHSNIYQGTDFEEIDIPDLLLESAGNIYPMSLKLGECYLLFYTQDEKKSFQARWKRDILYRIGKLFELIALQGKTFLSIVEQSPPLYLLCDEVVCSWNEKGKVMRKLLADIERKEEGIFEGVQFKYTEKEWSYIVSDTKQPKFLVYSHARNPVIARENMKNLIEKIRQYQKV
;
A
#
# COMPACT_ATOMS: atom_id res chain seq x y z
N MET A 1 38.00 12.46 -3.22
CA MET A 1 36.64 11.88 -3.09
C MET A 1 35.84 12.68 -2.08
N LYS A 2 34.68 13.19 -2.52
CA LYS A 2 33.73 13.98 -1.73
C LYS A 2 32.57 13.13 -1.21
N GLY A 3 31.82 13.66 -0.26
CA GLY A 3 30.60 13.04 0.27
C GLY A 3 29.38 13.93 0.06
N VAL A 4 28.20 13.32 0.01
CA VAL A 4 26.91 14.01 0.06
C VAL A 4 25.92 13.25 0.92
N ILE A 5 25.25 13.97 1.83
CA ILE A 5 24.22 13.41 2.71
C ILE A 5 22.84 13.99 2.34
N LEU A 6 21.88 13.11 2.08
CA LEU A 6 20.50 13.46 1.78
C LEU A 6 19.70 13.73 3.06
N ALA A 7 19.51 14.99 3.43
CA ALA A 7 18.85 15.42 4.67
C ALA A 7 17.52 16.18 4.46
N GLY A 8 16.85 15.98 3.30
CA GLY A 8 15.64 16.74 2.92
C GLY A 8 14.30 16.21 3.45
N GLY A 9 14.24 14.99 4.00
CA GLY A 9 12.99 14.30 4.31
C GLY A 9 12.15 14.92 5.45
N LYS A 10 10.84 15.11 5.23
CA LYS A 10 9.88 15.61 6.23
C LYS A 10 9.58 14.67 7.40
N GLY A 11 10.03 13.41 7.35
CA GLY A 11 9.88 12.45 8.46
C GLY A 11 8.45 12.14 8.92
N ARG A 12 7.43 12.28 8.05
CA ARG A 12 5.99 12.25 8.44
C ARG A 12 5.57 11.00 9.24
N ARG A 13 6.14 9.83 8.95
CA ARG A 13 5.86 8.56 9.62
C ARG A 13 6.32 8.51 11.08
N LEU A 14 7.26 9.38 11.46
CA LEU A 14 7.80 9.53 12.81
C LEU A 14 7.13 10.68 13.57
N ARG A 15 6.03 11.24 13.04
CA ARG A 15 5.24 12.22 13.80
C ARG A 15 4.58 11.51 14.99
N PRO A 16 4.73 12.10 16.20
CA PRO A 16 4.97 13.52 16.42
C PRO A 16 6.41 13.96 16.69
N LEU A 17 7.37 13.04 16.83
CA LEU A 17 8.75 13.41 17.18
C LEU A 17 9.40 14.29 16.11
N THR A 18 8.94 14.18 14.86
CA THR A 18 9.43 14.98 13.73
C THR A 18 8.61 16.23 13.42
N CYS A 19 7.69 16.63 14.33
CA CYS A 19 6.96 17.89 14.17
C CYS A 19 7.87 19.11 14.32
N ASN A 20 8.74 19.10 15.33
CA ASN A 20 9.65 20.20 15.66
C ASN A 20 11.13 19.87 15.40
N THR A 21 11.43 18.67 14.90
CA THR A 21 12.80 18.21 14.68
C THR A 21 12.88 17.53 13.31
N PRO A 22 13.80 17.91 12.42
CA PRO A 22 13.96 17.21 11.16
C PRO A 22 14.43 15.78 11.40
N LYS A 23 14.01 14.83 10.55
CA LYS A 23 14.27 13.40 10.74
C LYS A 23 15.76 13.06 11.02
N PRO A 24 16.74 13.61 10.28
CA PRO A 24 18.16 13.34 10.53
C PRO A 24 18.68 13.85 11.89
N MET A 25 17.91 14.73 12.55
CA MET A 25 18.24 15.31 13.86
C MET A 25 17.62 14.54 15.04
N LEU A 26 16.84 13.48 14.79
CA LEU A 26 16.33 12.65 15.88
C LEU A 26 17.49 12.02 16.66
N PRO A 27 17.49 12.07 18.00
CA PRO A 27 18.64 11.67 18.81
C PRO A 27 18.68 10.16 19.07
N LEU A 28 19.72 9.48 18.59
CA LEU A 28 20.08 8.13 19.01
C LEU A 28 21.14 8.21 20.10
N LEU A 29 20.83 7.76 21.32
CA LEU A 29 21.68 7.91 22.50
C LEU A 29 22.26 9.33 22.63
N GLU A 30 21.37 10.33 22.51
CA GLU A 30 21.65 11.79 22.51
C GLU A 30 22.37 12.38 21.31
N LYS A 31 22.74 11.55 20.34
CA LYS A 31 23.43 11.98 19.13
C LYS A 31 22.50 11.94 17.91
N PRO A 32 22.40 13.02 17.11
CA PRO A 32 21.63 13.00 15.86
C PRO A 32 22.04 11.87 14.91
N VAL A 33 21.08 11.25 14.21
CA VAL A 33 21.37 10.27 13.14
C VAL A 33 22.38 10.83 12.12
N LEU A 34 22.23 12.09 11.74
CA LEU A 34 23.12 12.78 10.80
C LEU A 34 24.58 12.83 11.29
N GLU A 35 24.80 12.90 12.60
CA GLU A 35 26.14 12.94 13.17
C GLU A 35 26.86 11.59 13.01
N TYR A 36 26.14 10.46 13.12
CA TYR A 36 26.71 9.14 12.82
C TYR A 36 27.15 9.04 11.35
N ASN A 37 26.37 9.59 10.43
CA ASN A 37 26.71 9.60 9.00
C ASN A 37 27.95 10.46 8.70
N ILE A 38 28.08 11.63 9.34
CA ILE A 38 29.26 12.50 9.20
C ILE A 38 30.51 11.80 9.72
N GLU A 39 30.42 11.14 10.88
CA GLU A 39 31.55 10.42 11.44
C GLU A 39 31.95 9.21 10.61
N LEU A 40 30.98 8.47 10.05
CA LEU A 40 31.23 7.36 9.14
C LEU A 40 32.03 7.83 7.91
N LEU A 41 31.59 8.91 7.25
CA LEU A 41 32.31 9.50 6.12
C LEU A 41 33.74 9.91 6.51
N ARG A 42 33.90 10.57 7.66
CA ARG A 42 35.21 10.97 8.18
C ARG A 42 36.12 9.77 8.46
N GLN A 43 35.59 8.71 9.07
CA GLN A 43 36.33 7.48 9.36
C GLN A 43 36.92 6.86 8.10
N HIS A 44 36.22 7.01 6.96
CA HIS A 44 36.69 6.56 5.65
C HIS A 44 37.43 7.64 4.84
N GLY A 45 37.86 8.74 5.48
CA GLY A 45 38.71 9.77 4.88
C GLY A 45 37.97 10.84 4.06
N ILE A 46 36.64 10.80 4.01
CA ILE A 46 35.82 11.76 3.27
C ILE A 46 35.52 12.95 4.19
N ARG A 47 36.16 14.09 3.89
CA ARG A 47 36.10 15.30 4.73
C ARG A 47 35.36 16.47 4.10
N GLU A 48 35.24 16.51 2.78
CA GLU A 48 34.48 17.52 2.06
C GLU A 48 33.07 16.97 1.81
N ILE A 49 32.08 17.45 2.57
CA ILE A 49 30.73 16.84 2.60
C ILE A 49 29.65 17.87 2.26
N ALA A 50 28.89 17.61 1.21
CA ALA A 50 27.66 18.32 0.90
C ALA A 50 26.50 17.78 1.73
N ILE A 51 25.62 18.64 2.23
CA ILE A 51 24.36 18.25 2.88
C ILE A 51 23.21 18.91 2.12
N THR A 52 22.40 18.10 1.46
CA THR A 52 21.20 18.59 0.78
C THR A 52 20.07 18.71 1.80
N VAL A 53 19.65 19.93 2.11
CA VAL A 53 18.68 20.25 3.15
C VAL A 53 17.41 20.83 2.56
N GLN A 54 16.27 20.52 3.17
CA GLN A 54 15.01 21.19 2.86
C GLN A 54 14.29 21.55 4.16
N TYR A 55 13.70 20.53 4.79
CA TYR A 55 12.82 20.70 5.93
C TYR A 55 13.63 21.10 7.16
N MET A 56 13.28 22.25 7.78
CA MET A 56 13.94 22.77 8.98
C MET A 56 15.48 22.85 8.87
N SER A 57 15.99 23.25 7.70
CA SER A 57 17.43 23.35 7.41
C SER A 57 18.22 24.18 8.44
N ALA A 58 17.59 25.20 9.02
CA ALA A 58 18.19 26.02 10.07
C ALA A 58 18.65 25.21 11.29
N ALA A 59 17.86 24.20 11.72
CA ALA A 59 18.23 23.36 12.87
C ALA A 59 19.50 22.54 12.59
N ILE A 60 19.64 22.02 11.36
CA ILE A 60 20.82 21.28 10.92
C ILE A 60 22.05 22.22 10.86
N LYS A 61 21.92 23.37 10.20
CA LYS A 61 23.01 24.36 10.06
C LYS A 61 23.47 24.89 11.41
N GLN A 62 22.54 25.15 12.34
CA GLN A 62 22.87 25.64 13.68
C GLN A 62 23.63 24.61 14.51
N TYR A 63 23.27 23.33 14.40
CA TYR A 63 23.94 22.27 15.16
C TYR A 63 25.33 21.95 14.60
N PHE A 64 25.44 21.80 13.27
CA PHE A 64 26.65 21.30 12.63
C PHE A 64 27.64 22.38 12.17
N GLY A 65 27.19 23.63 12.01
CA GLY A 65 28.06 24.74 11.60
C GLY A 65 28.79 24.43 10.30
N ASP A 66 30.11 24.63 10.26
CA ASP A 66 30.97 24.29 9.11
C ASP A 66 31.55 22.86 9.19
N GLY A 67 31.22 22.08 10.23
CA GLY A 67 31.74 20.73 10.44
C GLY A 67 33.07 20.64 11.18
N SER A 68 33.71 21.77 11.50
CA SER A 68 35.05 21.81 12.10
C SER A 68 35.14 21.02 13.41
N LYS A 69 34.08 21.04 14.24
CA LYS A 69 33.96 20.23 15.47
C LYS A 69 34.09 18.71 15.22
N TRP A 70 33.68 18.23 14.05
CA TRP A 70 33.79 16.82 13.67
C TRP A 70 35.03 16.53 12.83
N GLY A 71 35.82 17.54 12.45
CA GLY A 71 37.03 17.39 11.64
C GLY A 71 36.75 17.24 10.13
N VAL A 72 35.62 17.78 9.67
CA VAL A 72 35.16 17.80 8.27
C VAL A 72 34.77 19.24 7.87
N ASN A 73 34.59 19.47 6.56
CA ASN A 73 34.05 20.70 5.99
C ASN A 73 32.66 20.42 5.40
N LEU A 74 31.64 21.11 5.92
CA LEU A 74 30.25 20.93 5.51
C LEU A 74 29.78 22.07 4.60
N TYR A 75 29.11 21.70 3.51
CA TYR A 75 28.52 22.62 2.54
C TYR A 75 27.02 22.33 2.40
N TYR A 76 26.18 23.34 2.54
CA TYR A 76 24.72 23.15 2.53
C TYR A 76 24.10 23.58 1.21
N PHE A 77 23.28 22.70 0.64
CA PHE A 77 22.54 22.95 -0.61
C PHE A 77 21.04 22.84 -0.33
N GLU A 78 20.27 23.88 -0.68
CA GLU A 78 18.85 23.95 -0.33
C GLU A 78 17.93 23.37 -1.42
N ASP A 79 17.13 22.37 -1.05
CA ASP A 79 16.15 21.71 -1.92
C ASP A 79 14.77 22.38 -1.86
N SER A 80 14.69 23.58 -2.47
CA SER A 80 13.48 24.41 -2.51
C SER A 80 13.19 24.93 -3.93
N PRO A 81 12.07 24.53 -4.57
CA PRO A 81 11.09 23.51 -4.14
C PRO A 81 11.71 22.10 -4.02
N PRO A 82 11.05 21.09 -3.41
CA PRO A 82 11.61 19.73 -3.37
C PRO A 82 11.85 19.21 -4.78
N LEU A 83 13.09 18.86 -5.11
CA LEU A 83 13.50 18.35 -6.42
C LEU A 83 13.70 16.83 -6.42
N GLY A 84 13.36 16.12 -5.35
CA GLY A 84 13.56 14.68 -5.23
C GLY A 84 15.02 14.31 -4.89
N THR A 85 15.29 13.02 -4.68
CA THR A 85 16.62 12.57 -4.25
C THR A 85 17.72 12.85 -5.28
N ALA A 86 17.44 12.68 -6.57
CA ALA A 86 18.41 12.98 -7.63
C ALA A 86 18.49 14.48 -7.93
N GLY A 87 17.34 15.15 -8.02
CA GLY A 87 17.31 16.61 -8.26
C GLY A 87 17.93 17.43 -7.13
N SER A 88 17.85 16.96 -5.87
CA SER A 88 18.52 17.63 -4.74
C SER A 88 20.04 17.57 -4.83
N ILE A 89 20.63 16.41 -5.20
CA ILE A 89 22.08 16.29 -5.40
C ILE A 89 22.56 17.08 -6.63
N LYS A 90 21.74 17.19 -7.68
CA LYS A 90 22.06 17.99 -8.89
C LYS A 90 22.40 19.45 -8.55
N GLN A 91 21.88 19.98 -7.44
CA GLN A 91 22.24 21.33 -6.98
C GLN A 91 23.70 21.46 -6.51
N ALA A 92 24.29 20.36 -6.06
CA ALA A 92 25.68 20.26 -5.67
C ALA A 92 26.62 19.85 -6.81
N GLU A 93 26.14 19.77 -8.07
CA GLU A 93 26.92 19.34 -9.25
C GLU A 93 28.28 20.05 -9.38
N LYS A 94 28.32 21.37 -9.19
CA LYS A 94 29.59 22.13 -9.25
C LYS A 94 30.59 21.75 -8.16
N PHE A 95 30.10 21.27 -7.02
CA PHE A 95 30.93 20.81 -5.92
C PHE A 95 31.35 19.35 -6.11
N LEU A 96 30.51 18.51 -6.72
CA LEU A 96 30.72 17.09 -6.93
C LEU A 96 31.39 16.83 -8.31
N ASP A 97 32.58 17.39 -8.50
CA ASP A 97 33.39 17.37 -9.73
C ASP A 97 34.37 16.18 -9.84
N GLU A 98 34.37 15.30 -8.85
CA GLU A 98 35.16 14.06 -8.77
C GLU A 98 34.26 12.93 -8.23
N PRO A 99 34.65 11.64 -8.30
CA PRO A 99 33.87 10.55 -7.70
C PRO A 99 33.47 10.86 -6.25
N PHE A 100 32.21 10.58 -5.91
CA PHE A 100 31.64 10.96 -4.62
C PHE A 100 30.73 9.88 -4.01
N VAL A 101 30.63 9.89 -2.68
CA VAL A 101 29.76 8.99 -1.91
C VAL A 101 28.46 9.69 -1.55
N VAL A 102 27.33 9.05 -1.81
CA VAL A 102 25.99 9.47 -1.39
C VAL A 102 25.55 8.61 -0.21
N ILE A 103 25.02 9.24 0.85
CA ILE A 103 24.41 8.54 1.99
C ILE A 103 23.04 9.15 2.31
N SER A 104 22.04 8.31 2.57
CA SER A 104 20.76 8.76 3.09
C SER A 104 20.90 9.23 4.55
N GLY A 105 20.47 10.45 4.87
CA GLY A 105 20.67 11.06 6.20
C GLY A 105 19.87 10.42 7.34
N ASP A 106 19.08 9.39 7.04
CA ASP A 106 18.25 8.62 7.97
C ASP A 106 18.67 7.14 8.09
N ALA A 107 19.75 6.74 7.44
CA ALA A 107 20.36 5.43 7.62
C ALA A 107 21.27 5.43 8.86
N LEU A 108 21.26 4.32 9.61
CA LEU A 108 22.27 3.99 10.62
C LEU A 108 23.04 2.76 10.14
N THR A 109 24.35 2.88 9.99
CA THR A 109 25.20 1.81 9.45
C THR A 109 26.65 1.93 9.91
N ASP A 110 27.37 0.81 9.92
CA ASP A 110 28.82 0.71 10.11
C ASP A 110 29.51 0.05 8.90
N PHE A 111 28.91 0.17 7.71
CA PHE A 111 29.48 -0.36 6.48
C PHE A 111 30.89 0.18 6.21
N GLN A 112 31.77 -0.71 5.76
CA GLN A 112 33.14 -0.39 5.37
C GLN A 112 33.18 0.32 4.01
N LEU A 113 32.96 1.64 4.00
CA LEU A 113 32.85 2.40 2.74
C LEU A 113 34.12 2.32 1.88
N SER A 114 35.30 2.25 2.50
CA SER A 114 36.58 2.11 1.80
C SER A 114 36.66 0.87 0.90
N GLU A 115 36.01 -0.24 1.28
CA GLU A 115 35.99 -1.45 0.46
C GLU A 115 35.10 -1.27 -0.77
N GLY A 116 33.92 -0.65 -0.59
CA GLY A 116 33.05 -0.29 -1.71
C GLY A 116 33.70 0.73 -2.66
N ILE A 117 34.50 1.67 -2.13
CA ILE A 117 35.28 2.63 -2.94
C ILE A 117 36.32 1.88 -3.78
N THR A 118 37.08 0.98 -3.16
CA THR A 118 38.06 0.14 -3.88
C THR A 118 37.37 -0.70 -4.96
N PHE A 119 36.20 -1.25 -4.66
CA PHE A 119 35.39 -1.99 -5.62
C PHE A 119 34.94 -1.13 -6.81
N HIS A 120 34.49 0.11 -6.55
CA HIS A 120 34.09 1.07 -7.57
C HIS A 120 35.26 1.41 -8.52
N GLU A 121 36.44 1.71 -7.96
CA GLU A 121 37.66 2.00 -8.71
C GLU A 121 38.12 0.83 -9.59
N GLN A 122 37.92 -0.41 -9.13
CA GLN A 122 38.24 -1.62 -9.91
C GLN A 122 37.27 -1.84 -11.07
N LYS A 123 35.97 -1.61 -10.85
CA LYS A 123 34.93 -1.83 -11.86
C LYS A 123 34.88 -0.71 -12.90
N LYS A 124 35.24 0.52 -12.52
CA LYS A 124 35.24 1.74 -13.34
C LYS A 124 33.89 1.99 -14.00
N ARG A 125 32.85 2.17 -13.18
CA ARG A 125 31.44 2.28 -13.62
C ARG A 125 30.82 3.53 -13.04
N MET A 126 29.74 4.00 -13.68
CA MET A 126 29.09 5.26 -13.32
C MET A 126 28.51 5.24 -11.90
N VAL A 127 27.94 4.11 -11.46
CA VAL A 127 27.35 3.99 -10.13
C VAL A 127 27.67 2.62 -9.52
N THR A 128 28.14 2.64 -8.27
CA THR A 128 28.18 1.46 -7.38
C THR A 128 27.17 1.67 -6.25
N MET A 129 26.19 0.78 -6.16
CA MET A 129 25.17 0.75 -5.13
C MET A 129 25.57 -0.21 -4.01
N PHE A 130 25.59 0.25 -2.76
CA PHE A 130 25.70 -0.63 -1.62
C PHE A 130 24.36 -1.33 -1.42
N VAL A 131 24.38 -2.66 -1.35
CA VAL A 131 23.17 -3.47 -1.21
C VAL A 131 23.26 -4.42 -0.02
N LYS A 132 22.11 -4.76 0.56
CA LYS A 132 22.04 -5.67 1.71
C LYS A 132 20.99 -6.75 1.49
N GLU A 133 21.26 -7.97 1.94
CA GLU A 133 20.23 -9.01 2.00
C GLU A 133 19.35 -8.82 3.24
N VAL A 134 18.03 -8.80 3.05
CA VAL A 134 17.03 -8.64 4.12
C VAL A 134 15.95 -9.73 4.03
N GLU A 135 15.29 -10.01 5.15
CA GLU A 135 14.20 -10.99 5.19
C GLU A 135 12.94 -10.52 4.45
N ASN A 136 12.60 -9.22 4.58
CA ASN A 136 11.42 -8.62 3.94
C ASN A 136 11.82 -7.41 3.07
N PRO A 137 11.85 -7.56 1.73
CA PRO A 137 12.28 -6.51 0.82
C PRO A 137 11.17 -5.53 0.40
N LEU A 138 9.92 -5.72 0.80
CA LEU A 138 8.77 -4.98 0.26
C LEU A 138 8.80 -3.46 0.51
N SER A 139 9.52 -3.03 1.56
CA SER A 139 9.62 -1.61 1.91
C SER A 139 10.75 -0.88 1.18
N PHE A 140 11.52 -1.58 0.34
CA PHE A 140 12.78 -1.10 -0.23
C PHE A 140 12.85 -1.29 -1.75
N GLY A 141 13.87 -0.71 -2.38
CA GLY A 141 14.19 -0.98 -3.77
C GLY A 141 14.87 -2.33 -3.93
N LEU A 142 14.26 -3.25 -4.68
CA LEU A 142 14.79 -4.57 -4.96
C LEU A 142 15.83 -4.53 -6.06
N VAL A 143 16.96 -5.19 -5.81
CA VAL A 143 18.09 -5.24 -6.74
C VAL A 143 18.33 -6.68 -7.19
N VAL A 144 18.44 -6.85 -8.51
CA VAL A 144 18.83 -8.12 -9.15
C VAL A 144 20.15 -7.90 -9.86
N MET A 145 21.14 -8.72 -9.53
CA MET A 145 22.49 -8.65 -10.10
C MET A 145 22.93 -9.95 -10.75
N ASN A 146 23.79 -9.87 -11.76
CA ASN A 146 24.44 -11.03 -12.38
C ASN A 146 25.68 -11.49 -11.58
N LYS A 147 26.41 -12.49 -12.08
CA LYS A 147 27.60 -13.04 -11.42
C LYS A 147 28.74 -12.02 -11.34
N GLU A 148 28.77 -11.08 -12.27
CA GLU A 148 29.74 -9.99 -12.37
C GLU A 148 29.37 -8.79 -11.48
N GLN A 149 28.25 -8.87 -10.76
CA GLN A 149 27.65 -7.86 -9.88
C GLN A 149 27.10 -6.62 -10.60
N GLU A 150 26.83 -6.72 -11.89
CA GLU A 150 26.06 -5.71 -12.63
C GLU A 150 24.59 -5.80 -12.24
N VAL A 151 23.94 -4.66 -12.01
CA VAL A 151 22.50 -4.58 -11.75
C VAL A 151 21.74 -4.74 -13.06
N THR A 152 21.13 -5.92 -13.22
CA THR A 152 20.31 -6.27 -14.38
C THR A 152 18.87 -5.80 -14.21
N ARG A 153 18.42 -5.58 -12.97
CA ARG A 153 17.08 -5.07 -12.71
C ARG A 153 17.00 -4.34 -11.37
N TYR A 154 16.25 -3.25 -11.37
CA TYR A 154 15.88 -2.48 -10.18
C TYR A 154 14.35 -2.34 -10.12
N ILE A 155 13.73 -2.65 -8.98
CA ILE A 155 12.27 -2.53 -8.77
C ILE A 155 12.03 -1.78 -7.46
N GLU A 156 11.46 -0.58 -7.51
CA GLU A 156 11.18 0.19 -6.29
C GLU A 156 9.93 -0.32 -5.57
N LYS A 157 10.05 -0.73 -4.29
CA LYS A 157 8.95 -1.18 -3.42
C LYS A 157 8.08 -2.26 -4.07
N PRO A 158 8.66 -3.44 -4.30
CA PRO A 158 7.99 -4.52 -5.02
C PRO A 158 6.78 -5.03 -4.24
N SER A 159 5.80 -5.57 -4.95
CA SER A 159 4.85 -6.54 -4.38
C SER A 159 5.54 -7.89 -4.14
N TRP A 160 4.98 -8.76 -3.28
CA TRP A 160 5.51 -10.12 -3.08
C TRP A 160 5.68 -10.91 -4.38
N ASN A 161 4.91 -10.56 -5.40
CA ASN A 161 4.95 -11.18 -6.71
C ASN A 161 6.16 -10.77 -7.55
N GLU A 162 6.73 -9.61 -7.28
CA GLU A 162 7.92 -9.06 -7.95
C GLU A 162 9.21 -9.38 -7.17
N VAL A 163 9.10 -9.99 -5.98
CA VAL A 163 10.24 -10.37 -5.15
C VAL A 163 10.97 -11.56 -5.77
N VAL A 164 11.95 -11.24 -6.61
CA VAL A 164 12.85 -12.22 -7.24
C VAL A 164 14.22 -12.30 -6.55
N SER A 165 14.47 -11.44 -5.56
CA SER A 165 15.72 -11.30 -4.81
C SER A 165 15.39 -10.87 -3.38
N ASN A 166 16.33 -11.05 -2.45
CA ASN A 166 16.26 -10.49 -1.08
C ASN A 166 17.24 -9.31 -0.90
N ILE A 167 17.92 -8.93 -1.98
CA ILE A 167 18.93 -7.88 -1.98
C ILE A 167 18.23 -6.55 -2.23
N VAL A 168 18.43 -5.60 -1.32
CA VAL A 168 17.79 -4.30 -1.34
C VAL A 168 18.79 -3.15 -1.42
N ASN A 169 18.35 -2.07 -2.04
CA ASN A 169 19.02 -0.77 -2.05
C ASN A 169 19.10 -0.20 -0.62
N THR A 170 20.31 0.16 -0.20
CA THR A 170 20.58 0.68 1.15
C THR A 170 20.50 2.20 1.26
N GLY A 171 20.36 2.92 0.14
CA GLY A 171 20.44 4.38 0.12
C GLY A 171 21.88 4.93 0.10
N ILE A 172 22.88 4.06 -0.11
CA ILE A 172 24.31 4.41 -0.14
C ILE A 172 24.87 4.08 -1.53
N TYR A 173 25.52 5.07 -2.15
CA TYR A 173 26.03 4.98 -3.52
C TYR A 173 27.44 5.58 -3.62
N ILE A 174 28.26 5.08 -4.54
CA ILE A 174 29.40 5.81 -5.09
C ILE A 174 29.06 6.15 -6.53
N MET A 175 29.23 7.40 -6.92
CA MET A 175 28.85 7.91 -8.22
C MET A 175 29.97 8.69 -8.87
N GLU A 176 30.06 8.55 -10.19
CA GLU A 176 30.88 9.37 -11.06
C GLU A 176 30.11 10.63 -11.50
N PRO A 177 30.76 11.79 -11.69
CA PRO A 177 30.09 13.06 -12.08
C PRO A 177 29.24 12.96 -13.35
N GLU A 178 29.52 12.02 -14.27
CA GLU A 178 28.71 11.76 -15.46
C GLU A 178 27.24 11.44 -15.15
N ILE A 179 26.93 11.00 -13.93
CA ILE A 179 25.55 10.76 -13.49
C ILE A 179 24.66 11.99 -13.68
N PHE A 180 25.24 13.20 -13.56
CA PHE A 180 24.50 14.45 -13.66
C PHE A 180 23.92 14.70 -15.06
N SER A 181 24.40 14.04 -16.12
CA SER A 181 23.80 14.16 -17.46
C SER A 181 22.43 13.49 -17.56
N TYR A 182 22.10 12.59 -16.63
CA TYR A 182 20.81 11.89 -16.58
C TYR A 182 19.77 12.62 -15.73
N ILE A 183 20.17 13.70 -15.03
CA ILE A 183 19.31 14.39 -14.08
C ILE A 183 18.94 15.77 -14.65
N PRO A 184 17.67 16.00 -15.01
CA PRO A 184 17.23 17.29 -15.54
C PRO A 184 17.38 18.40 -14.48
N PRO A 185 17.79 19.62 -14.86
CA PRO A 185 17.96 20.71 -13.92
C PRO A 185 16.59 21.25 -13.45
N ARG A 186 16.46 21.48 -12.13
CA ARG A 186 15.29 22.12 -11.49
C ARG A 186 13.96 21.37 -11.65
N GLU A 187 14.01 20.07 -11.92
CA GLU A 187 12.82 19.21 -11.96
C GLU A 187 12.82 18.24 -10.78
N PHE A 188 11.62 17.79 -10.38
CA PHE A 188 11.50 16.70 -9.41
C PHE A 188 11.98 15.40 -10.06
N PHE A 189 13.04 14.81 -9.52
CA PHE A 189 13.67 13.60 -10.05
C PHE A 189 14.26 12.76 -8.91
N ASP A 190 13.98 11.45 -8.92
CA ASP A 190 14.38 10.52 -7.88
C ASP A 190 15.33 9.44 -8.41
N PHE A 191 16.35 9.07 -7.61
CA PHE A 191 17.28 8.01 -8.01
C PHE A 191 16.58 6.67 -8.20
N SER A 192 15.77 6.27 -7.23
CA SER A 192 15.10 4.97 -7.23
C SER A 192 14.01 4.83 -8.29
N GLN A 193 13.28 5.91 -8.59
CA GLN A 193 12.14 5.88 -9.49
C GLN A 193 12.53 6.21 -10.94
N ASP A 194 13.49 7.11 -11.12
CA ASP A 194 13.82 7.65 -12.44
C ASP A 194 15.21 7.21 -12.91
N VAL A 195 16.26 7.42 -12.10
CA VAL A 195 17.66 7.21 -12.56
C VAL A 195 18.06 5.74 -12.66
N PHE A 196 17.91 4.95 -11.58
CA PHE A 196 18.39 3.57 -11.55
C PHE A 196 17.66 2.64 -12.54
N PRO A 197 16.34 2.75 -12.73
CA PRO A 197 15.66 2.01 -13.79
C PRO A 197 16.22 2.33 -15.19
N LEU A 198 16.64 3.58 -15.45
CA LEU A 198 17.25 3.98 -16.73
C LEU A 198 18.67 3.45 -16.93
N LEU A 199 19.42 3.19 -15.85
CA LEU A 199 20.80 2.71 -15.91
C LEU A 199 20.92 1.17 -15.85
N ALA A 200 19.87 0.48 -15.39
CA ALA A 200 19.82 -0.98 -15.38
C ALA A 200 20.03 -1.54 -16.80
N ASN A 201 20.85 -2.61 -16.93
CA ASN A 201 21.27 -3.22 -18.20
C ASN A 201 22.08 -2.33 -19.16
N LYS A 202 22.61 -1.19 -18.71
CA LYS A 202 23.50 -0.34 -19.51
C LYS A 202 24.98 -0.47 -19.12
N ASN A 203 25.37 -1.50 -18.36
CA ASN A 203 26.72 -1.68 -17.85
C ASN A 203 27.26 -0.43 -17.11
N ALA A 204 26.36 0.25 -16.40
CA ALA A 204 26.61 1.52 -15.70
C ALA A 204 26.36 1.41 -14.18
N LEU A 205 25.46 0.53 -13.76
CA LEU A 205 25.04 0.35 -12.37
C LEU A 205 25.49 -1.02 -11.84
N PHE A 206 26.31 -1.02 -10.79
CA PHE A 206 26.82 -2.23 -10.14
C PHE A 206 26.39 -2.28 -8.68
N ALA A 207 26.25 -3.48 -8.13
CA ALA A 207 25.86 -3.70 -6.74
C ALA A 207 27.02 -4.28 -5.93
N TYR A 208 27.38 -3.62 -4.84
CA TYR A 208 28.36 -4.09 -3.86
C TYR A 208 27.62 -4.64 -2.63
N LEU A 209 27.66 -5.97 -2.46
CA LEU A 209 27.01 -6.62 -1.32
C LEU A 209 27.76 -6.26 -0.04
N SER A 210 27.08 -5.53 0.84
CA SER A 210 27.68 -4.87 1.99
C SER A 210 27.61 -5.74 3.24
N GLU A 211 28.76 -5.95 3.87
CA GLU A 211 28.87 -6.54 5.21
C GLU A 211 28.72 -5.46 6.28
N GLY A 212 28.28 -5.84 7.49
CA GLY A 212 27.99 -4.91 8.59
C GLY A 212 26.51 -4.64 8.82
N TYR A 213 26.23 -3.78 9.79
CA TYR A 213 24.92 -3.33 10.22
C TYR A 213 24.36 -2.25 9.28
N TRP A 214 23.06 -2.34 8.99
CA TRP A 214 22.33 -1.29 8.31
C TRP A 214 20.86 -1.30 8.74
N LEU A 215 20.34 -0.10 9.01
CA LEU A 215 18.94 0.12 9.31
C LEU A 215 18.47 1.46 8.75
N ASP A 216 17.44 1.45 7.89
CA ASP A 216 16.69 2.65 7.50
C ASP A 216 15.67 3.00 8.60
N ILE A 217 15.84 4.17 9.23
CA ILE A 217 14.99 4.61 10.34
C ILE A 217 13.72 5.25 9.78
N GLY A 218 12.77 4.47 9.28
CA GLY A 218 11.53 4.96 8.66
C GLY A 218 10.32 5.13 9.59
N THR A 219 10.32 4.44 10.73
CA THR A 219 9.15 4.23 11.62
C THR A 219 9.55 4.20 13.10
N PHE A 220 8.59 4.29 14.02
CA PHE A 220 8.88 4.26 15.46
C PHE A 220 9.53 2.97 15.92
N ASP A 221 9.09 1.82 15.39
CA ASP A 221 9.68 0.53 15.75
C ASP A 221 11.14 0.47 15.28
N GLN A 222 11.45 0.92 14.06
CA GLN A 222 12.84 1.03 13.58
C GLN A 222 13.67 2.02 14.40
N TYR A 223 13.09 3.16 14.78
CA TYR A 223 13.78 4.14 15.62
C TYR A 223 14.15 3.57 17.00
N ARG A 224 13.23 2.84 17.64
CA ARG A 224 13.51 2.14 18.91
C ARG A 224 14.52 1.02 18.72
N GLN A 225 14.41 0.26 17.63
CA GLN A 225 15.33 -0.81 17.29
C GLN A 225 16.76 -0.27 17.14
N ALA A 226 16.94 0.86 16.44
CA ALA A 226 18.23 1.53 16.28
C ALA A 226 18.89 1.84 17.63
N GLN A 227 18.12 2.38 18.58
CA GLN A 227 18.57 2.70 19.93
C GLN A 227 19.02 1.45 20.70
N PHE A 228 18.26 0.36 20.57
CA PHE A 228 18.53 -0.89 21.26
C PHE A 228 19.72 -1.64 20.65
N ASP A 229 19.87 -1.57 19.33
CA ASP A 229 21.01 -2.15 18.61
C ASP A 229 22.32 -1.41 18.94
N LEU A 230 22.26 -0.07 19.06
CA LEU A 230 23.34 0.75 19.62
C LEU A 230 23.71 0.29 21.03
N LEU A 231 22.73 0.27 21.94
CA LEU A 231 22.92 -0.17 23.33
C LEU A 231 23.48 -1.59 23.47
N THR A 232 23.17 -2.47 22.52
CA THR A 232 23.63 -3.87 22.54
C THR A 232 24.91 -4.10 21.74
N LYS A 233 25.56 -3.03 21.26
CA LYS A 233 26.81 -3.08 20.49
C LYS A 233 26.70 -3.95 19.22
N LYS A 234 25.51 -4.01 18.59
CA LYS A 234 25.34 -4.71 17.30
C LYS A 234 26.02 -4.00 16.13
N LEU A 235 26.31 -2.71 16.32
CA LEU A 235 26.96 -1.84 15.37
C LEU A 235 28.20 -1.25 16.03
N GLN A 236 29.27 -1.14 15.25
CA GLN A 236 30.61 -0.81 15.74
C GLN A 236 30.84 0.71 15.75
N VAL A 237 30.13 1.42 16.62
CA VAL A 237 30.33 2.87 16.82
C VAL A 237 30.59 3.19 18.29
N PRO A 238 31.35 4.26 18.59
CA PRO A 238 31.51 4.73 19.96
C PRO A 238 30.15 5.12 20.55
N ILE A 239 29.80 4.51 21.69
CA ILE A 239 28.64 4.91 22.49
C ILE A 239 29.09 6.05 23.41
N PRO A 240 28.33 7.15 23.51
CA PRO A 240 28.65 8.22 24.45
C PRO A 240 28.74 7.72 25.90
N TYR A 241 29.56 8.40 26.70
CA TYR A 241 29.74 8.17 28.13
C TYR A 241 30.46 6.87 28.51
N THR A 242 30.68 6.72 29.82
CA THR A 242 31.42 5.59 30.40
C THR A 242 30.49 4.44 30.73
N GLU A 243 30.88 3.21 30.39
CA GLU A 243 30.21 1.99 30.84
C GLU A 243 30.55 1.74 32.33
N VAL A 244 29.60 2.03 33.23
CA VAL A 244 29.82 1.98 34.70
C VAL A 244 29.38 0.66 35.33
N LEU A 245 28.48 -0.07 34.67
CA LEU A 245 28.06 -1.45 34.98
C LEU A 245 27.95 -2.20 33.64
N PRO A 246 27.90 -3.54 33.62
CA PRO A 246 27.73 -4.28 32.38
C PRO A 246 26.53 -3.77 31.57
N MET A 247 26.82 -3.23 30.38
CA MET A 247 25.84 -2.64 29.46
C MET A 247 25.10 -1.41 30.03
N VAL A 248 25.67 -0.68 30.98
CA VAL A 248 25.07 0.56 31.51
C VAL A 248 26.01 1.74 31.26
N TRP A 249 25.59 2.65 30.40
CA TRP A 249 26.32 3.88 30.09
C TRP A 249 25.79 5.04 30.91
N MET A 250 26.70 5.79 31.52
CA MET A 250 26.34 6.89 32.42
C MET A 250 27.23 8.10 32.19
N GLY A 251 26.59 9.24 31.90
CA GLY A 251 27.26 10.53 31.76
C GLY A 251 27.74 11.12 33.08
N GLU A 252 28.51 12.20 32.99
CA GLU A 252 29.00 12.91 34.17
C GLU A 252 27.86 13.59 34.94
N GLY A 253 28.06 13.82 36.24
CA GLY A 253 27.09 14.56 37.07
C GLY A 253 25.76 13.85 37.33
N VAL A 254 25.63 12.55 36.99
CA VAL A 254 24.42 11.76 37.28
C VAL A 254 24.28 11.51 38.79
N THR A 255 23.09 11.74 39.34
CA THR A 255 22.77 11.48 40.75
C THR A 255 21.78 10.33 40.89
N ILE A 256 22.10 9.34 41.73
CA ILE A 256 21.25 8.17 41.96
C ILE A 256 20.79 8.12 43.42
N GLY A 257 19.48 8.09 43.63
CA GLY A 257 18.87 7.98 44.94
C GLY A 257 19.03 6.58 45.55
N LYS A 258 19.01 6.51 46.88
CA LYS A 258 19.14 5.27 47.64
C LYS A 258 18.08 4.23 47.23
N GLY A 259 18.50 2.97 47.08
CA GLY A 259 17.59 1.86 46.76
C GLY A 259 17.12 1.79 45.30
N THR A 260 17.66 2.63 44.42
CA THR A 260 17.41 2.55 42.97
C THR A 260 18.05 1.29 42.40
N LYS A 261 17.33 0.63 41.48
CA LYS A 261 17.83 -0.52 40.73
C LYS A 261 18.01 -0.12 39.26
N ILE A 262 19.17 -0.42 38.70
CA ILE A 262 19.49 -0.15 37.30
C ILE A 262 19.96 -1.45 36.68
N HIS A 263 19.29 -1.85 35.60
CA HIS A 263 19.56 -3.07 34.87
C HIS A 263 19.99 -2.74 33.44
N GLY A 264 21.10 -3.34 33.00
CA GLY A 264 21.60 -3.19 31.63
C GLY A 264 20.85 -4.11 30.65
N PRO A 265 20.81 -3.80 29.34
CA PRO A 265 21.36 -2.59 28.72
C PRO A 265 20.61 -1.30 29.09
N SER A 266 21.27 -0.21 29.48
CA SER A 266 20.62 1.09 29.73
C SER A 266 21.56 2.28 29.51
N PHE A 267 20.98 3.44 29.19
CA PHE A 267 21.72 4.67 28.92
C PHE A 267 21.18 5.80 29.79
N ILE A 268 22.07 6.48 30.52
CA ILE A 268 21.73 7.58 31.42
C ILE A 268 22.59 8.79 31.07
N GLY A 269 21.94 9.83 30.55
CA GLY A 269 22.55 11.06 30.08
C GLY A 269 23.20 11.89 31.18
N GLU A 270 24.13 12.76 30.77
CA GLU A 270 24.81 13.70 31.66
C GLU A 270 23.82 14.53 32.49
N GLY A 271 24.11 14.71 33.78
CA GLY A 271 23.30 15.52 34.69
C GLY A 271 21.92 14.94 35.03
N ALA A 272 21.59 13.73 34.58
CA ALA A 272 20.32 13.09 34.90
C ALA A 272 20.20 12.79 36.40
N ARG A 273 18.99 12.89 36.94
CA ARG A 273 18.71 12.67 38.36
C ARG A 273 17.69 11.56 38.53
N ILE A 274 18.08 10.47 39.17
CA ILE A 274 17.21 9.32 39.42
C ILE A 274 16.87 9.26 40.91
N GLY A 275 15.59 9.36 41.23
CA GLY A 275 15.06 9.40 42.59
C GLY A 275 15.12 8.04 43.29
N ALA A 276 15.01 8.06 44.62
CA ALA A 276 15.14 6.88 45.45
C ALA A 276 14.09 5.81 45.13
N GLY A 277 14.50 4.53 45.20
CA GLY A 277 13.60 3.39 44.97
C GLY A 277 13.07 3.23 43.54
N SER A 278 13.61 3.99 42.57
CA SER A 278 13.22 3.85 41.16
C SER A 278 13.80 2.58 40.55
N VAL A 279 13.14 2.05 39.52
CA VAL A 279 13.59 0.85 38.80
C VAL A 279 13.77 1.19 37.33
N ILE A 280 15.00 1.06 36.85
CA ILE A 280 15.38 1.26 35.45
C ILE A 280 15.65 -0.12 34.86
N GLU A 281 14.66 -0.66 34.16
CA GLU A 281 14.75 -1.96 33.50
C GLU A 281 15.54 -1.88 32.18
N PRO A 282 15.97 -3.03 31.64
CA PRO A 282 16.71 -3.08 30.38
C PRO A 282 16.03 -2.33 29.22
N TYR A 283 16.87 -1.83 28.33
CA TYR A 283 16.58 -0.99 27.17
C TYR A 283 15.96 0.38 27.50
N SER A 284 16.09 0.83 28.75
CA SER A 284 15.66 2.18 29.14
C SER A 284 16.75 3.21 28.86
N ILE A 285 16.35 4.33 28.27
CA ILE A 285 17.24 5.43 27.86
C ILE A 285 16.69 6.70 28.52
N ILE A 286 17.54 7.36 29.30
CA ILE A 286 17.23 8.61 30.01
C ILE A 286 18.16 9.68 29.46
N GLY A 287 17.61 10.71 28.82
CA GLY A 287 18.38 11.81 28.26
C GLY A 287 18.98 12.75 29.32
N LYS A 288 19.92 13.57 28.88
CA LYS A 288 20.63 14.55 29.70
C LYS A 288 19.70 15.50 30.42
N ASN A 289 20.09 15.87 31.64
CA ASN A 289 19.35 16.76 32.54
C ASN A 289 17.90 16.33 32.82
N SER A 290 17.52 15.09 32.50
CA SER A 290 16.19 14.58 32.80
C SER A 290 16.11 14.13 34.25
N VAL A 291 14.93 14.29 34.84
CA VAL A 291 14.66 13.93 36.23
C VAL A 291 13.67 12.79 36.23
N VAL A 292 14.02 11.68 36.87
CA VAL A 292 13.10 10.59 37.19
C VAL A 292 12.90 10.60 38.69
N SER A 293 11.71 10.98 39.15
CA SER A 293 11.42 11.08 40.58
C SER A 293 11.28 9.69 41.24
N SER A 294 11.25 9.68 42.57
CA SER A 294 11.27 8.45 43.37
C SER A 294 10.16 7.45 43.05
N TYR A 295 10.49 6.17 43.19
CA TYR A 295 9.58 5.03 43.04
C TYR A 295 8.93 4.90 41.64
N SER A 296 9.56 5.46 40.61
CA SER A 296 9.10 5.32 39.24
C SER A 296 9.78 4.14 38.54
N HIS A 297 9.06 3.51 37.62
CA HIS A 297 9.47 2.30 36.92
C HIS A 297 9.50 2.55 35.41
N LEU A 298 10.68 2.37 34.81
CA LEU A 298 10.92 2.54 33.38
C LEU A 298 11.30 1.20 32.76
N GLN A 299 10.56 0.77 31.73
CA GLN A 299 10.83 -0.46 31.00
C GLN A 299 10.87 -0.22 29.49
N LYS A 300 12.04 -0.44 28.86
CA LYS A 300 12.28 -0.21 27.42
C LYS A 300 11.80 1.17 26.93
N SER A 301 11.88 2.15 27.81
CA SER A 301 11.33 3.49 27.60
C SER A 301 12.43 4.47 27.25
N ILE A 302 12.14 5.36 26.31
CA ILE A 302 13.09 6.34 25.78
C ILE A 302 12.63 7.71 26.21
N ILE A 303 13.44 8.40 26.99
CA ILE A 303 13.15 9.73 27.51
C ILE A 303 14.21 10.66 26.95
N PHE A 304 13.79 11.68 26.20
CA PHE A 304 14.70 12.67 25.65
C PHE A 304 15.19 13.66 26.73
N ALA A 305 16.03 14.60 26.31
CA ALA A 305 16.67 15.55 27.21
C ALA A 305 15.66 16.47 27.92
N ASN A 306 16.02 16.90 29.13
CA ASN A 306 15.29 17.89 29.93
C ASN A 306 13.83 17.49 30.25
N ALA A 307 13.50 16.20 30.23
CA ALA A 307 12.19 15.72 30.61
C ALA A 307 12.11 15.48 32.13
N HIS A 308 10.93 15.67 32.70
CA HIS A 308 10.69 15.43 34.12
C HIS A 308 9.61 14.36 34.28
N ILE A 309 9.94 13.28 34.98
CA ILE A 309 9.03 12.20 35.34
C ILE A 309 8.74 12.28 36.83
N GLY A 310 7.45 12.38 37.15
CA GLY A 310 6.92 12.42 38.51
C GLY A 310 7.15 11.12 39.28
N LYS A 311 6.70 11.11 40.54
CA LYS A 311 6.81 9.97 41.43
C LYS A 311 5.81 8.88 41.04
N TYR A 312 6.12 7.63 41.34
CA TYR A 312 5.21 6.50 41.13
C TYR A 312 4.72 6.35 39.67
N CYS A 313 5.51 6.79 38.69
CA CYS A 313 5.15 6.66 37.29
C CYS A 313 5.53 5.28 36.75
N GLU A 314 4.71 4.74 35.85
CA GLU A 314 4.98 3.51 35.12
C GLU A 314 5.09 3.78 33.62
N LEU A 315 6.31 3.66 33.08
CA LEU A 315 6.62 3.94 31.69
C LEU A 315 6.98 2.66 30.97
N LEU A 316 6.04 2.09 30.21
CA LEU A 316 6.17 0.80 29.56
C LEU A 316 6.29 0.96 28.04
N GLU A 317 7.48 0.71 27.51
CA GLU A 317 7.82 0.81 26.09
C GLU A 317 7.40 2.12 25.41
N THR A 318 7.54 3.24 26.13
CA THR A 318 7.09 4.57 25.66
C THR A 318 8.25 5.41 25.13
N THR A 319 7.95 6.45 24.36
CA THR A 319 8.93 7.48 23.96
C THR A 319 8.41 8.85 24.37
N ILE A 320 9.22 9.59 25.13
CA ILE A 320 8.89 10.91 25.68
C ILE A 320 9.86 11.94 25.10
N GLY A 321 9.30 12.96 24.46
CA GLY A 321 10.02 14.07 23.84
C GLY A 321 10.63 15.05 24.83
N GLU A 322 11.41 15.97 24.29
CA GLU A 322 12.18 16.94 25.09
C GLU A 322 11.28 17.89 25.86
N HIS A 323 11.76 18.38 27.01
CA HIS A 323 11.05 19.38 27.83
C HIS A 323 9.62 18.97 28.22
N THR A 324 9.35 17.67 28.27
CA THR A 324 8.05 17.14 28.68
C THR A 324 7.98 16.96 30.18
N MET A 325 6.88 17.42 30.78
CA MET A 325 6.56 17.27 32.19
C MET A 325 5.51 16.17 32.36
N VAL A 326 5.88 15.09 33.04
CA VAL A 326 4.98 14.04 33.49
C VAL A 326 4.84 14.18 35.00
N GLU A 327 3.62 14.42 35.49
CA GLU A 327 3.36 14.53 36.93
C GLU A 327 3.30 13.16 37.62
N ASP A 328 3.01 13.16 38.92
CA ASP A 328 2.99 11.94 39.74
C ASP A 328 1.90 10.96 39.31
N ASP A 329 2.14 9.66 39.53
CA ASP A 329 1.17 8.57 39.36
C ASP A 329 0.68 8.39 37.90
N VAL A 330 1.50 8.72 36.90
CA VAL A 330 1.15 8.56 35.48
C VAL A 330 1.57 7.19 34.94
N THR A 331 0.70 6.56 34.15
CA THR A 331 0.98 5.30 33.44
C THR A 331 0.96 5.49 31.93
N LEU A 332 2.08 5.21 31.27
CA LEU A 332 2.20 5.21 29.81
C LEU A 332 2.39 3.78 29.30
N PHE A 333 1.43 3.26 28.54
CA PHE A 333 1.47 1.90 28.02
C PHE A 333 2.26 1.77 26.70
N GLN A 334 2.46 0.51 26.29
CA GLN A 334 3.33 0.09 25.20
C GLN A 334 3.17 0.90 23.92
N LYS A 335 4.30 1.30 23.33
CA LYS A 335 4.40 2.06 22.08
C LYS A 335 3.65 3.40 22.09
N SER A 336 3.32 3.93 23.26
CA SER A 336 2.85 5.31 23.36
C SER A 336 3.97 6.29 23.06
N ILE A 337 3.63 7.42 22.45
CA ILE A 337 4.59 8.45 22.07
C ILE A 337 4.06 9.80 22.54
N VAL A 338 4.85 10.48 23.35
CA VAL A 338 4.61 11.83 23.84
C VAL A 338 5.64 12.73 23.20
N ALA A 339 5.21 13.74 22.47
CA ALA A 339 6.10 14.67 21.78
C ALA A 339 6.68 15.74 22.72
N ASP A 340 7.49 16.63 22.17
CA ASP A 340 8.17 17.67 22.93
C ASP A 340 7.18 18.66 23.58
N HIS A 341 7.60 19.23 24.71
CA HIS A 341 6.88 20.26 25.45
C HIS A 341 5.46 19.86 25.87
N CYS A 342 5.20 18.59 26.13
CA CYS A 342 3.91 18.15 26.66
C CYS A 342 3.87 18.30 28.19
N HIS A 343 2.66 18.43 28.73
CA HIS A 343 2.40 18.36 30.16
C HIS A 343 1.32 17.31 30.42
N ILE A 344 1.65 16.29 31.21
CA ILE A 344 0.75 15.20 31.56
C ILE A 344 0.42 15.31 33.04
N GLY A 345 -0.83 15.64 33.35
CA GLY A 345 -1.32 15.79 34.72
C GLY A 345 -1.36 14.47 35.49
N LYS A 346 -1.43 14.58 36.83
CA LYS A 346 -1.41 13.44 37.77
C LYS A 346 -2.41 12.34 37.45
N SER A 347 -2.06 11.10 37.77
CA SER A 347 -2.96 9.95 37.67
C SER A 347 -3.56 9.78 36.25
N THR A 348 -2.82 10.19 35.22
CA THR A 348 -3.23 10.06 33.81
C THR A 348 -2.76 8.72 33.26
N VAL A 349 -3.58 8.14 32.38
CA VAL A 349 -3.26 6.89 31.66
C VAL A 349 -3.25 7.14 30.16
N ILE A 350 -2.12 6.88 29.50
CA ILE A 350 -2.05 6.84 28.04
C ILE A 350 -2.04 5.37 27.60
N LYS A 351 -3.09 4.97 26.86
CA LYS A 351 -3.24 3.60 26.37
C LYS A 351 -2.19 3.26 25.30
N GLN A 352 -2.10 1.97 24.98
CA GLN A 352 -1.18 1.44 23.97
C GLN A 352 -1.30 2.19 22.64
N LYS A 353 -0.15 2.47 22.01
CA LYS A 353 -0.04 3.24 20.76
C LYS A 353 -0.65 4.66 20.82
N GLY A 354 -0.95 5.18 22.01
CA GLY A 354 -1.43 6.56 22.21
C GLY A 354 -0.37 7.57 21.76
N LYS A 355 -0.80 8.62 21.06
CA LYS A 355 0.10 9.64 20.52
C LYS A 355 -0.33 11.02 21.01
N LEU A 356 0.60 11.76 21.61
CA LEU A 356 0.41 13.16 22.00
C LEU A 356 1.28 14.08 21.16
N TRP A 357 0.66 15.10 20.57
CA TRP A 357 1.34 16.08 19.72
C TRP A 357 2.07 17.13 20.57
N PRO A 358 3.04 17.86 20.01
CA PRO A 358 3.81 18.83 20.79
C PRO A 358 2.92 19.91 21.43
N TYR A 359 3.38 20.44 22.57
CA TYR A 359 2.70 21.51 23.32
C TYR A 359 1.31 21.15 23.84
N LYS A 360 0.99 19.86 24.01
CA LYS A 360 -0.29 19.41 24.58
C LYS A 360 -0.20 19.30 26.10
N ALA A 361 -1.19 19.87 26.77
CA ALA A 361 -1.47 19.64 28.17
C ALA A 361 -2.63 18.64 28.30
N ILE A 362 -2.46 17.63 29.14
CA ILE A 362 -3.49 16.65 29.50
C ILE A 362 -3.84 16.85 30.96
N ASP A 363 -5.13 17.04 31.23
CA ASP A 363 -5.62 17.23 32.59
C ASP A 363 -5.42 15.97 33.43
N SER A 364 -5.22 16.15 34.74
CA SER A 364 -5.12 15.06 35.70
C SER A 364 -6.33 14.12 35.65
N HIS A 365 -6.11 12.85 35.98
CA HIS A 365 -7.13 11.79 35.99
C HIS A 365 -7.72 11.46 34.60
N SER A 366 -7.03 11.84 33.52
CA SER A 366 -7.48 11.56 32.16
C SER A 366 -7.07 10.18 31.67
N VAL A 367 -7.85 9.61 30.76
CA VAL A 367 -7.47 8.40 30.01
C VAL A 367 -7.43 8.73 28.53
N VAL A 368 -6.22 8.75 27.95
CA VAL A 368 -6.00 9.02 26.53
C VAL A 368 -6.00 7.69 25.77
N GLY A 369 -7.05 7.47 24.95
CA GLY A 369 -7.14 6.35 24.02
C GLY A 369 -6.29 6.55 22.77
N SER A 370 -6.07 5.47 21.99
CA SER A 370 -5.50 5.61 20.65
C SER A 370 -6.42 6.49 19.79
N ALA A 371 -5.85 7.38 18.98
CA ALA A 371 -6.60 8.04 17.91
C ALA A 371 -7.26 6.93 17.08
N GLY A 372 -8.59 6.92 17.03
CA GLY A 372 -9.42 5.74 16.74
C GLY A 372 -9.26 5.12 15.36
N VAL A 373 -8.20 4.36 15.14
CA VAL A 373 -8.13 3.29 14.14
C VAL A 373 -7.40 2.11 14.78
N GLN A 374 -8.09 0.98 14.91
CA GLN A 374 -7.42 -0.31 15.08
C GLN A 374 -6.58 -0.56 13.83
N GLU A 375 -5.32 -0.15 13.85
CA GLU A 375 -4.32 -0.67 12.91
C GLU A 375 -4.08 -2.14 13.27
N SER A 376 -4.90 -3.03 12.68
CA SER A 376 -4.50 -4.43 12.54
C SER A 376 -3.26 -4.44 11.66
N GLU A 377 -2.25 -5.22 12.05
CA GLU A 377 -1.01 -5.50 11.31
C GLU A 377 -1.29 -6.27 10.00
N LYS A 378 -2.12 -5.70 9.12
CA LYS A 378 -2.31 -6.12 7.75
C LYS A 378 -1.53 -5.14 6.90
N SER A 379 -0.39 -5.62 6.41
CA SER A 379 0.52 -4.94 5.47
C SER A 379 -0.10 -4.57 4.12
N ALA A 380 -1.41 -4.84 3.91
CA ALA A 380 -2.18 -4.37 2.78
C ALA A 380 -3.16 -3.32 3.28
N GLY A 381 -3.07 -2.09 2.75
CA GLY A 381 -3.83 -0.94 3.25
C GLY A 381 -5.35 -1.10 3.14
N TRP A 382 -6.09 -0.18 3.77
CA TRP A 382 -7.55 -0.28 3.95
C TRP A 382 -8.35 -0.01 2.66
N LEU A 383 -7.71 0.54 1.62
CA LEU A 383 -8.28 0.77 0.29
C LEU A 383 -7.65 -0.19 -0.71
N GLN A 384 -8.44 -1.12 -1.24
CA GLN A 384 -7.92 -2.13 -2.18
C GLN A 384 -8.87 -2.38 -3.33
N LYS A 385 -8.31 -2.49 -4.55
CA LYS A 385 -9.11 -2.58 -5.79
C LYS A 385 -10.16 -1.46 -5.86
N SER A 386 -9.84 -0.30 -5.29
CA SER A 386 -10.74 0.85 -5.15
C SER A 386 -12.00 0.59 -4.32
N ARG A 387 -11.94 -0.38 -3.40
CA ARG A 387 -13.01 -0.80 -2.52
C ARG A 387 -12.59 -0.69 -1.06
N ILE A 388 -13.55 -0.33 -0.23
CA ILE A 388 -13.45 -0.30 1.22
C ILE A 388 -14.62 -1.10 1.76
N VAL A 389 -14.33 -2.10 2.60
CA VAL A 389 -15.32 -3.03 3.14
C VAL A 389 -15.21 -3.03 4.66
N GLY A 390 -16.35 -2.98 5.33
CA GLY A 390 -16.43 -3.10 6.79
C GLY A 390 -17.85 -2.92 7.28
N ARG A 391 -18.12 -3.26 8.54
CA ARG A 391 -19.45 -3.12 9.12
C ARG A 391 -19.72 -1.65 9.44
N GLY A 392 -20.95 -1.22 9.14
CA GLY A 392 -21.42 0.12 9.46
C GLY A 392 -21.28 0.40 10.95
N ASN A 393 -20.77 1.59 11.29
CA ASN A 393 -20.56 2.08 12.66
C ASN A 393 -19.60 1.25 13.53
N VAL A 394 -18.87 0.29 12.95
CA VAL A 394 -17.81 -0.46 13.64
C VAL A 394 -16.47 -0.17 12.99
N GLU A 395 -16.25 -0.66 11.77
CA GLU A 395 -15.07 -0.33 10.97
C GLU A 395 -15.32 0.92 10.10
N ILE A 396 -16.52 1.03 9.49
CA ILE A 396 -16.92 2.18 8.67
C ILE A 396 -17.71 3.15 9.55
N THR A 397 -16.97 4.02 10.24
CA THR A 397 -17.53 5.07 11.10
C THR A 397 -17.77 6.39 10.33
N PRO A 398 -18.60 7.31 10.85
CA PRO A 398 -18.72 8.64 10.27
C PRO A 398 -17.38 9.38 10.14
N GLN A 399 -16.52 9.30 11.17
CA GLN A 399 -15.19 9.93 11.11
C GLN A 399 -14.32 9.33 10.01
N PHE A 400 -14.41 8.02 9.82
CA PHE A 400 -13.71 7.32 8.75
C PHE A 400 -14.15 7.85 7.37
N ILE A 401 -15.46 7.92 7.10
CA ILE A 401 -16.00 8.40 5.82
C ILE A 401 -15.55 9.83 5.50
N VAL A 402 -15.57 10.73 6.49
CA VAL A 402 -15.13 12.12 6.30
C VAL A 402 -13.67 12.18 5.86
N LYS A 403 -12.79 11.42 6.52
CA LYS A 403 -11.37 11.34 6.18
C LYS A 403 -11.13 10.72 4.80
N VAL A 404 -11.87 9.66 4.46
CA VAL A 404 -11.80 9.03 3.13
C VAL A 404 -12.24 10.02 2.05
N ALA A 405 -13.32 10.77 2.27
CA ALA A 405 -13.80 11.77 1.31
C ALA A 405 -12.75 12.86 1.06
N MET A 406 -12.14 13.40 2.11
CA MET A 406 -11.09 14.40 1.99
C MET A 406 -9.82 13.85 1.33
N ALA A 407 -9.43 12.61 1.66
CA ALA A 407 -8.28 11.95 1.04
C ALA A 407 -8.53 11.65 -0.44
N TYR A 408 -9.71 11.15 -0.80
CA TYR A 408 -10.10 10.88 -2.18
C TYR A 408 -10.15 12.15 -3.01
N GLY A 409 -10.73 13.23 -2.47
CA GLY A 409 -10.80 14.49 -3.20
C GLY A 409 -9.45 15.15 -3.46
N SER A 410 -8.39 14.78 -2.73
CA SER A 410 -7.02 15.25 -3.00
C SER A 410 -6.46 14.79 -4.36
N LEU A 411 -7.09 13.79 -5.00
CA LEU A 411 -6.74 13.36 -6.35
C LEU A 411 -7.20 14.33 -7.44
N PHE A 412 -8.14 15.21 -7.13
CA PHE A 412 -8.78 16.08 -8.10
C PHE A 412 -8.35 17.53 -7.91
N THR A 413 -8.49 18.29 -8.99
CA THR A 413 -8.32 19.72 -8.98
C THR A 413 -9.59 20.40 -8.48
N LYS A 414 -9.40 21.52 -7.78
CA LYS A 414 -10.49 22.32 -7.24
C LYS A 414 -11.47 22.74 -8.35
N GLY A 415 -12.76 22.66 -8.06
CA GLY A 415 -13.83 22.96 -9.01
C GLY A 415 -14.19 21.78 -9.94
N GLU A 416 -13.47 20.67 -9.91
CA GLU A 416 -13.93 19.44 -10.57
C GLU A 416 -15.16 18.87 -9.86
N SER A 417 -15.98 18.15 -10.62
CA SER A 417 -17.18 17.47 -10.11
C SER A 417 -16.96 15.96 -10.04
N ILE A 418 -17.36 15.34 -8.92
CA ILE A 418 -17.42 13.89 -8.80
C ILE A 418 -18.87 13.40 -8.74
N LEU A 419 -19.13 12.21 -9.27
CA LEU A 419 -20.44 11.58 -9.17
C LEU A 419 -20.58 10.87 -7.82
N ILE A 420 -21.74 10.98 -7.16
CA ILE A 420 -22.01 10.30 -5.90
C ILE A 420 -23.35 9.57 -6.00
N GLY A 421 -23.35 8.27 -5.66
CA GLY A 421 -24.54 7.43 -5.72
C GLY A 421 -24.52 6.31 -4.67
N SER A 422 -25.67 5.69 -4.47
CA SER A 422 -25.80 4.56 -3.55
C SER A 422 -26.92 3.61 -3.99
N GLN A 423 -26.89 2.40 -3.44
CA GLN A 423 -28.06 1.52 -3.43
C GLN A 423 -29.07 1.97 -2.38
N GLU A 424 -30.32 1.50 -2.51
CA GLU A 424 -31.43 1.81 -1.60
C GLU A 424 -31.22 1.10 -0.24
N HIS A 425 -30.65 1.82 0.73
CA HIS A 425 -30.54 1.39 2.11
C HIS A 425 -30.32 2.62 3.02
N ILE A 426 -30.82 2.59 4.26
CA ILE A 426 -30.79 3.76 5.15
C ILE A 426 -29.35 4.18 5.51
N GLU A 427 -28.47 3.19 5.75
CA GLU A 427 -27.06 3.44 6.10
C GLU A 427 -26.27 3.95 4.89
N THR A 428 -26.51 3.39 3.69
CA THR A 428 -25.79 3.79 2.47
C THR A 428 -26.13 5.22 2.08
N THR A 429 -27.41 5.63 2.17
CA THR A 429 -27.84 7.01 1.92
C THR A 429 -27.26 7.97 2.95
N SER A 430 -27.19 7.59 4.23
CA SER A 430 -26.60 8.42 5.28
C SER A 430 -25.10 8.64 5.04
N TYR A 431 -24.37 7.58 4.71
CA TYR A 431 -22.94 7.64 4.40
C TYR A 431 -22.65 8.37 3.08
N LYS A 432 -23.53 8.26 2.09
CA LYS A 432 -23.49 9.02 0.84
C LYS A 432 -23.52 10.53 1.13
N ASN A 433 -24.48 10.97 1.94
CA ASN A 433 -24.63 12.39 2.30
C ASN A 433 -23.43 12.90 3.09
N LEU A 434 -22.90 12.09 4.01
CA LEU A 434 -21.71 12.44 4.77
C LEU A 434 -20.48 12.62 3.87
N PHE A 435 -20.26 11.69 2.94
CA PHE A 435 -19.18 11.76 1.97
C PHE A 435 -19.31 13.03 1.10
N LEU A 436 -20.53 13.27 0.61
CA LEU A 436 -20.88 14.42 -0.22
C LEU A 436 -20.56 15.75 0.48
N HIS A 437 -20.95 15.91 1.74
CA HIS A 437 -20.69 17.16 2.46
C HIS A 437 -19.21 17.32 2.85
N ALA A 438 -18.53 16.22 3.21
CA ALA A 438 -17.12 16.25 3.59
C ALA A 438 -16.22 16.73 2.45
N ILE A 439 -16.47 16.29 1.22
CA ILE A 439 -15.62 16.64 0.07
C ILE A 439 -15.78 18.09 -0.38
N HIS A 440 -16.90 18.75 -0.06
CA HIS A 440 -17.08 20.16 -0.36
C HIS A 440 -16.11 21.07 0.39
N GLY A 441 -15.67 20.64 1.59
CA GLY A 441 -14.72 21.38 2.42
C GLY A 441 -13.33 21.53 1.80
N ILE A 442 -13.03 20.77 0.74
CA ILE A 442 -11.77 20.84 -0.01
C ILE A 442 -11.97 21.38 -1.44
N GLY A 443 -13.14 21.95 -1.73
CA GLY A 443 -13.43 22.67 -2.99
C GLY A 443 -13.82 21.80 -4.19
N ILE A 444 -14.21 20.54 -3.95
CA ILE A 444 -14.69 19.63 -5.00
C ILE A 444 -16.22 19.70 -5.07
N HIS A 445 -16.76 19.82 -6.29
CA HIS A 445 -18.20 19.78 -6.51
C HIS A 445 -18.71 18.34 -6.57
N THR A 446 -19.99 18.13 -6.27
CA THR A 446 -20.62 16.81 -6.33
C THR A 446 -21.81 16.83 -7.26
N MET A 447 -21.96 15.77 -8.05
CA MET A 447 -23.16 15.45 -8.79
C MET A 447 -23.84 14.28 -8.11
N GLU A 448 -25.02 14.52 -7.53
CA GLU A 448 -25.75 13.52 -6.77
C GLU A 448 -26.77 12.80 -7.64
N CYS A 449 -26.63 11.48 -7.70
CA CYS A 449 -27.57 10.57 -8.30
C CYS A 449 -28.64 10.13 -7.29
N LYS A 450 -29.85 9.85 -7.81
CA LYS A 450 -30.84 9.02 -7.10
C LYS A 450 -30.33 7.59 -6.97
N GLU A 451 -31.02 6.79 -6.15
CA GLU A 451 -30.75 5.37 -5.98
C GLU A 451 -30.73 4.67 -7.35
N MET A 452 -29.66 3.91 -7.62
CA MET A 452 -29.46 3.23 -8.90
C MET A 452 -28.52 2.02 -8.74
N ASN A 453 -28.42 1.21 -9.78
CA ASN A 453 -27.44 0.12 -9.84
C ASN A 453 -26.04 0.64 -10.20
N GLU A 454 -25.03 -0.14 -9.84
CA GLU A 454 -23.62 0.20 -10.04
C GLU A 454 -23.24 0.38 -11.52
N SER A 455 -23.75 -0.48 -12.42
CA SER A 455 -23.40 -0.40 -13.85
C SER A 455 -23.90 0.90 -14.49
N LEU A 456 -25.12 1.33 -14.15
CA LEU A 456 -25.66 2.63 -14.57
C LEU A 456 -24.84 3.78 -13.97
N PHE A 457 -24.45 3.67 -12.70
CA PHE A 457 -23.60 4.65 -12.03
C PHE A 457 -22.24 4.81 -12.72
N GLN A 458 -21.53 3.70 -12.98
CA GLN A 458 -20.24 3.71 -13.68
C GLN A 458 -20.37 4.32 -15.09
N TYR A 459 -21.45 4.00 -15.80
CA TYR A 459 -21.73 4.63 -17.10
C TYR A 459 -21.86 6.14 -17.00
N SER A 460 -22.54 6.60 -15.95
CA SER A 460 -22.89 8.01 -15.76
C SER A 460 -21.70 8.89 -15.44
N ILE A 461 -20.63 8.35 -14.85
CA ILE A 461 -19.40 9.12 -14.55
C ILE A 461 -18.87 9.76 -15.83
N GLN A 462 -18.80 9.00 -16.92
CA GLN A 462 -18.30 9.51 -18.20
C GLN A 462 -19.35 10.33 -18.94
N ASP A 463 -20.61 9.88 -18.94
CA ASP A 463 -21.73 10.58 -19.60
C ASP A 463 -21.88 12.01 -19.09
N LEU A 464 -21.69 12.19 -17.78
CA LEU A 464 -21.75 13.48 -17.09
C LEU A 464 -20.40 14.21 -17.00
N GLN A 465 -19.33 13.64 -17.58
CA GLN A 465 -17.97 14.19 -17.59
C GLN A 465 -17.40 14.47 -16.18
N CYS A 466 -17.71 13.61 -15.22
CA CYS A 466 -17.19 13.69 -13.85
C CYS A 466 -15.71 13.29 -13.79
N ALA A 467 -14.95 13.91 -12.89
CA ALA A 467 -13.54 13.58 -12.67
C ALA A 467 -13.33 12.23 -11.96
N GLY A 468 -14.37 11.73 -11.29
CA GLY A 468 -14.40 10.45 -10.60
C GLY A 468 -15.81 10.15 -10.08
N GLY A 469 -15.94 9.06 -9.34
CA GLY A 469 -17.22 8.70 -8.72
C GLY A 469 -17.08 7.88 -7.44
N VAL A 470 -18.10 7.98 -6.58
CA VAL A 470 -18.22 7.20 -5.36
C VAL A 470 -19.57 6.51 -5.31
N PHE A 471 -19.54 5.19 -5.14
CA PHE A 471 -20.74 4.36 -5.04
C PHE A 471 -20.75 3.61 -3.71
N ILE A 472 -21.84 3.72 -2.95
CA ILE A 472 -21.99 3.08 -1.63
C ILE A 472 -23.11 2.05 -1.67
N GLN A 473 -22.79 0.81 -1.29
CA GLN A 473 -23.75 -0.29 -1.25
C GLN A 473 -23.62 -1.09 0.03
N ALA A 474 -24.66 -1.88 0.35
CA ALA A 474 -24.65 -2.83 1.45
C ALA A 474 -24.52 -4.25 0.89
N GLU A 475 -23.64 -5.06 1.47
CA GLU A 475 -23.41 -6.46 1.10
C GLU A 475 -23.95 -7.45 2.15
N LYS A 476 -23.81 -8.77 1.89
CA LYS A 476 -24.27 -9.81 2.83
C LYS A 476 -23.59 -9.61 4.19
N GLU A 477 -24.31 -9.95 5.27
CA GLU A 477 -23.85 -9.78 6.68
C GLU A 477 -23.82 -8.34 7.23
N LYS A 478 -24.52 -7.37 6.59
CA LYS A 478 -24.54 -5.94 6.98
C LYS A 478 -23.17 -5.25 6.83
N GLU A 479 -22.33 -5.77 5.93
CA GLU A 479 -21.14 -5.05 5.52
C GLU A 479 -21.50 -3.91 4.59
N ILE A 480 -20.83 -2.78 4.75
CA ILE A 480 -20.94 -1.61 3.89
C ILE A 480 -19.73 -1.59 2.98
N VAL A 481 -19.98 -1.31 1.71
CA VAL A 481 -18.95 -1.28 0.68
C VAL A 481 -18.95 0.09 0.01
N ILE A 482 -17.83 0.79 0.14
CA ILE A 482 -17.59 2.08 -0.53
C ILE A 482 -16.64 1.82 -1.70
N LYS A 483 -17.09 2.14 -2.91
CA LYS A 483 -16.31 2.02 -4.14
C LYS A 483 -15.92 3.39 -4.66
N LEU A 484 -14.65 3.54 -5.01
CA LEU A 484 -14.08 4.76 -5.58
C LEU A 484 -13.70 4.52 -7.04
N TYR A 485 -13.97 5.48 -7.91
CA TYR A 485 -13.75 5.36 -9.35
C TYR A 485 -12.91 6.50 -9.92
N GLY A 486 -12.21 6.24 -11.02
CA GLY A 486 -11.54 7.24 -11.83
C GLY A 486 -12.48 7.95 -12.81
N ARG A 487 -11.91 8.84 -13.64
CA ARG A 487 -12.62 9.68 -14.63
C ARG A 487 -13.33 8.87 -15.73
N ASP A 488 -12.86 7.66 -16.01
CA ASP A 488 -13.41 6.74 -17.01
C ASP A 488 -14.44 5.75 -16.42
N GLY A 489 -14.78 5.91 -15.13
CA GLY A 489 -15.60 4.96 -14.40
C GLY A 489 -14.90 3.64 -14.09
N ALA A 490 -13.59 3.54 -14.35
CA ALA A 490 -12.78 2.39 -13.99
C ALA A 490 -12.28 2.48 -12.54
N GLN A 491 -11.67 1.38 -12.07
CA GLN A 491 -10.98 1.37 -10.78
C GLN A 491 -9.79 2.33 -10.78
N LEU A 492 -9.49 2.89 -9.62
CA LEU A 492 -8.30 3.67 -9.35
C LEU A 492 -7.03 2.82 -9.54
N THR A 493 -6.01 3.44 -10.12
CA THR A 493 -4.68 2.83 -10.25
C THR A 493 -4.03 2.65 -8.86
N TYR A 494 -3.04 1.75 -8.77
CA TYR A 494 -2.29 1.55 -7.52
C TYR A 494 -1.66 2.86 -7.00
N LYS A 495 -1.12 3.69 -7.90
CA LYS A 495 -0.55 5.01 -7.58
C LYS A 495 -1.60 5.93 -6.95
N GLN A 496 -2.81 5.96 -7.48
CA GLN A 496 -3.93 6.76 -6.93
C GLN A 496 -4.38 6.23 -5.56
N GLN A 497 -4.52 4.90 -5.41
CA GLN A 497 -4.87 4.29 -4.13
C GLN A 497 -3.84 4.64 -3.04
N LYS A 498 -2.54 4.55 -3.35
CA LYS A 498 -1.47 4.93 -2.42
C LYS A 498 -1.46 6.41 -2.07
N ALA A 499 -1.76 7.29 -3.03
CA ALA A 499 -1.88 8.72 -2.75
C ALA A 499 -3.02 8.99 -1.75
N ILE A 500 -4.18 8.34 -1.91
CA ILE A 500 -5.31 8.44 -0.96
C ILE A 500 -4.89 7.95 0.42
N GLU A 501 -4.29 6.76 0.52
CA GLU A 501 -3.83 6.19 1.79
C GLU A 501 -2.82 7.12 2.49
N GLN A 502 -1.89 7.70 1.73
CA GLN A 502 -0.90 8.62 2.27
C GLN A 502 -1.54 9.90 2.83
N VAL A 503 -2.50 10.51 2.13
CA VAL A 503 -3.21 11.71 2.60
C VAL A 503 -4.07 11.39 3.81
N TYR A 504 -4.78 10.25 3.79
CA TYR A 504 -5.55 9.75 4.93
C TYR A 504 -4.67 9.57 6.18
N MET A 505 -3.52 8.88 6.05
CA MET A 505 -2.62 8.60 7.18
C MET A 505 -1.92 9.85 7.70
N SER A 506 -1.61 10.80 6.82
CA SER A 506 -0.94 12.04 7.21
C SER A 506 -1.91 13.13 7.67
N GLU A 507 -3.22 12.92 7.55
CA GLU A 507 -4.30 13.88 7.78
C GLU A 507 -4.01 15.26 7.16
N SER A 508 -3.28 15.28 6.04
CA SER A 508 -2.84 16.51 5.37
C SER A 508 -3.91 16.98 4.38
N PHE A 509 -5.12 17.25 4.89
CA PHE A 509 -6.25 17.72 4.09
C PHE A 509 -6.12 19.22 3.77
N TYR A 510 -6.46 19.60 2.54
CA TYR A 510 -6.45 21.00 2.09
C TYR A 510 -7.86 21.59 2.19
N TYR A 511 -8.06 22.54 3.09
CA TYR A 511 -9.35 23.21 3.25
C TYR A 511 -9.44 24.46 2.38
N VAL A 512 -10.63 24.74 1.87
CA VAL A 512 -10.92 25.95 1.07
C VAL A 512 -11.70 26.98 1.87
N CYS A 513 -11.62 28.24 1.45
CA CYS A 513 -12.45 29.30 2.04
C CYS A 513 -13.91 29.24 1.54
N GLU A 514 -14.81 29.96 2.20
CA GLU A 514 -16.27 29.92 1.95
C GLU A 514 -16.65 30.08 0.45
N LYS A 515 -16.01 31.01 -0.26
CA LYS A 515 -16.31 31.30 -1.68
C LYS A 515 -15.96 30.15 -2.62
N GLU A 516 -15.13 29.23 -2.14
CA GLU A 516 -14.48 28.19 -2.90
C GLU A 516 -14.99 26.80 -2.52
N MET A 517 -15.94 26.75 -1.58
CA MET A 517 -16.57 25.53 -1.12
C MET A 517 -17.26 24.80 -2.27
N GLY A 518 -17.14 23.48 -2.25
CA GLY A 518 -17.85 22.60 -3.15
C GLY A 518 -19.36 22.83 -3.11
N ARG A 519 -20.05 22.41 -4.17
CA ARG A 519 -21.50 22.55 -4.32
C ARG A 519 -22.06 21.25 -4.85
N ASN A 520 -23.28 20.93 -4.44
CA ASN A 520 -24.00 19.79 -4.95
C ASN A 520 -24.90 20.16 -6.12
N LYS A 521 -25.01 19.27 -7.09
CA LYS A 521 -25.99 19.32 -8.17
C LYS A 521 -26.70 17.97 -8.25
N LEU A 522 -28.02 17.95 -8.06
CA LEU A 522 -28.82 16.77 -8.33
C LEU A 522 -28.87 16.51 -9.84
N VAL A 523 -28.57 15.28 -10.25
CA VAL A 523 -28.54 14.85 -11.65
C VAL A 523 -29.52 13.71 -11.90
N HIS A 524 -30.18 13.76 -13.06
CA HIS A 524 -31.05 12.69 -13.52
C HIS A 524 -30.34 11.90 -14.61
N VAL A 525 -30.00 10.64 -14.32
CA VAL A 525 -29.37 9.75 -15.28
C VAL A 525 -30.43 9.11 -16.17
N SER A 526 -30.21 9.15 -17.49
CA SER A 526 -31.12 8.52 -18.47
C SER A 526 -30.85 7.01 -18.57
N LEU A 527 -31.80 6.21 -18.08
CA LEU A 527 -31.80 4.76 -18.27
C LEU A 527 -31.82 4.38 -19.77
N HIS A 528 -32.52 5.17 -20.59
CA HIS A 528 -32.62 4.94 -22.02
C HIS A 528 -31.25 5.07 -22.71
N ASN A 529 -30.50 6.13 -22.40
CA ASN A 529 -29.18 6.36 -23.00
C ASN A 529 -28.20 5.24 -22.65
N TYR A 530 -28.23 4.80 -21.39
CA TYR A 530 -27.43 3.66 -20.94
C TYR A 530 -27.77 2.38 -21.71
N ILE A 531 -29.06 2.05 -21.85
CA ILE A 531 -29.51 0.86 -22.59
C ILE A 531 -29.09 0.94 -24.07
N GLU A 532 -29.32 2.08 -24.74
CA GLU A 532 -28.91 2.25 -26.14
C GLU A 532 -27.39 2.13 -26.30
N ALA A 533 -26.61 2.68 -25.37
CA ALA A 533 -25.16 2.53 -25.38
C ALA A 533 -24.71 1.06 -25.25
N VAL A 534 -25.41 0.24 -24.46
CA VAL A 534 -25.15 -1.21 -24.40
C VAL A 534 -25.55 -1.88 -25.72
N LEU A 535 -26.77 -1.60 -26.21
CA LEU A 535 -27.36 -2.20 -27.41
C LEU A 535 -26.52 -1.94 -28.67
N GLU A 536 -25.92 -0.75 -28.81
CA GLU A 536 -25.03 -0.39 -29.91
C GLU A 536 -23.75 -1.25 -30.01
N ARG A 537 -23.46 -2.08 -29.00
CA ARG A 537 -22.24 -2.90 -28.92
C ARG A 537 -22.51 -4.39 -29.10
N ILE A 538 -23.76 -4.78 -29.35
CA ILE A 538 -24.21 -6.15 -29.54
C ILE A 538 -25.05 -6.28 -30.82
N ASP A 539 -24.97 -7.43 -31.48
CA ASP A 539 -25.72 -7.72 -32.71
C ASP A 539 -27.18 -8.08 -32.41
N ILE A 540 -28.00 -7.05 -32.27
CA ILE A 540 -29.43 -7.14 -31.94
C ILE A 540 -30.18 -8.00 -32.97
N GLU A 541 -29.84 -7.87 -34.25
CA GLU A 541 -30.57 -8.54 -35.33
C GLU A 541 -30.34 -10.05 -35.31
N LYS A 542 -29.12 -10.51 -35.00
CA LYS A 542 -28.87 -11.95 -34.77
C LYS A 542 -29.60 -12.47 -33.54
N ILE A 543 -29.58 -11.72 -32.42
CA ILE A 543 -30.26 -12.13 -31.18
C ILE A 543 -31.77 -12.26 -31.40
N LYS A 544 -32.41 -11.29 -32.06
CA LYS A 544 -33.85 -11.31 -32.36
C LYS A 544 -34.28 -12.52 -33.19
N LYS A 545 -33.45 -12.97 -34.13
CA LYS A 545 -33.75 -14.16 -34.97
C LYS A 545 -33.90 -15.43 -34.14
N GLN A 546 -33.20 -15.54 -33.02
CA GLN A 546 -33.20 -16.72 -32.16
C GLN A 546 -34.44 -16.82 -31.26
N LYS A 547 -35.16 -15.70 -31.03
CA LYS A 547 -36.39 -15.62 -30.22
C LYS A 547 -36.26 -16.28 -28.83
N PHE A 548 -35.31 -15.82 -28.03
CA PHE A 548 -35.06 -16.37 -26.70
C PHE A 548 -36.29 -16.24 -25.78
N HIS A 549 -36.67 -17.35 -25.15
CA HIS A 549 -37.58 -17.41 -24.01
C HIS A 549 -36.79 -17.58 -22.71
N LEU A 550 -36.93 -16.63 -21.78
CA LEU A 550 -36.11 -16.53 -20.57
C LEU A 550 -36.98 -16.62 -19.31
N LEU A 551 -36.51 -17.38 -18.32
CA LEU A 551 -37.04 -17.32 -16.95
C LEU A 551 -36.16 -16.39 -16.09
N ILE A 552 -36.75 -15.40 -15.43
CA ILE A 552 -36.00 -14.43 -14.60
C ILE A 552 -36.65 -14.29 -13.23
N ASN A 553 -35.85 -14.30 -12.17
CA ASN A 553 -36.36 -14.11 -10.82
C ASN A 553 -36.73 -12.64 -10.57
N LYS A 554 -37.91 -12.43 -9.99
CA LYS A 554 -38.36 -11.10 -9.58
C LYS A 554 -37.82 -10.81 -8.18
N ARG A 555 -36.91 -9.84 -8.05
CA ARG A 555 -36.26 -9.49 -6.76
C ARG A 555 -36.37 -8.01 -6.40
N ASN A 556 -35.74 -7.12 -7.18
CA ASN A 556 -35.77 -5.67 -6.97
C ASN A 556 -36.44 -4.97 -8.16
N ASP A 557 -37.36 -4.04 -7.89
CA ASP A 557 -38.11 -3.27 -8.89
C ASP A 557 -37.19 -2.46 -9.83
N MET A 558 -36.06 -1.91 -9.34
CA MET A 558 -35.10 -1.17 -10.16
C MET A 558 -34.42 -2.05 -11.21
N LEU A 559 -33.88 -3.20 -10.78
CA LEU A 559 -33.22 -4.14 -11.69
C LEU A 559 -34.23 -4.76 -12.66
N GLN A 560 -35.43 -5.08 -12.17
CA GLN A 560 -36.51 -5.60 -13.00
C GLN A 560 -36.86 -4.63 -14.14
N HIS A 561 -37.03 -3.34 -13.82
CA HIS A 561 -37.34 -2.32 -14.81
C HIS A 561 -36.23 -2.19 -15.87
N LEU A 562 -34.97 -2.16 -15.43
CA LEU A 562 -33.80 -2.11 -16.31
C LEU A 562 -33.75 -3.33 -17.25
N LEU A 563 -33.85 -4.55 -16.70
CA LEU A 563 -33.80 -5.80 -17.47
C LEU A 563 -34.96 -5.90 -18.46
N MET A 564 -36.17 -5.51 -18.05
CA MET A 564 -37.34 -5.55 -18.91
C MET A 564 -37.16 -4.70 -20.17
N LEU A 565 -36.71 -3.45 -20.02
CA LEU A 565 -36.47 -2.55 -21.14
C LEU A 565 -35.38 -3.07 -22.08
N PHE A 566 -34.28 -3.58 -21.52
CA PHE A 566 -33.17 -4.15 -22.29
C PHE A 566 -33.60 -5.41 -23.08
N LEU A 567 -34.23 -6.37 -22.41
CA LEU A 567 -34.62 -7.65 -23.02
C LEU A 567 -35.74 -7.51 -24.05
N GLN A 568 -36.66 -6.55 -23.84
CA GLN A 568 -37.68 -6.23 -24.84
C GLN A 568 -37.06 -5.72 -26.15
N ARG A 569 -36.00 -4.89 -26.06
CA ARG A 569 -35.27 -4.39 -27.25
C ARG A 569 -34.54 -5.51 -27.99
N LEU A 570 -34.10 -6.54 -27.28
CA LEU A 570 -33.51 -7.76 -27.86
C LEU A 570 -34.53 -8.74 -28.44
N GLY A 571 -35.83 -8.49 -28.27
CA GLY A 571 -36.91 -9.37 -28.76
C GLY A 571 -37.06 -10.66 -27.96
N CYS A 572 -36.62 -10.68 -26.70
CA CYS A 572 -36.74 -11.82 -25.81
C CYS A 572 -38.14 -11.88 -25.16
N THR A 573 -38.67 -13.09 -24.97
CA THR A 573 -39.90 -13.34 -24.21
C THR A 573 -39.53 -13.71 -22.78
N VAL A 574 -39.94 -12.93 -21.78
CA VAL A 574 -39.55 -13.13 -20.37
C VAL A 574 -40.72 -13.64 -19.54
N THR A 575 -40.49 -14.71 -18.78
CA THR A 575 -41.39 -15.20 -17.72
C THR A 575 -40.77 -14.88 -16.36
N TRP A 576 -41.45 -14.02 -15.59
CA TRP A 576 -41.01 -13.63 -14.25
C TRP A 576 -41.42 -14.68 -13.21
N ILE A 577 -40.48 -15.10 -12.37
CA ILE A 577 -40.72 -16.09 -11.32
C ILE A 577 -40.48 -15.49 -9.92
N TYR A 578 -41.38 -15.80 -8.99
CA TYR A 578 -41.26 -15.44 -7.56
C TYR A 578 -40.48 -16.49 -6.75
N ALA A 579 -39.91 -17.49 -7.43
CA ALA A 579 -39.23 -18.60 -6.80
C ALA A 579 -38.15 -18.12 -5.82
N GLY A 580 -38.22 -18.62 -4.58
CA GLY A 580 -37.04 -18.67 -3.71
C GLY A 580 -35.92 -19.48 -4.40
N GLU A 581 -34.70 -19.43 -3.87
CA GLU A 581 -33.47 -20.03 -4.45
C GLU A 581 -33.47 -21.58 -4.50
N GLN A 582 -34.63 -22.22 -4.53
CA GLN A 582 -34.76 -23.67 -4.68
C GLN A 582 -34.50 -24.08 -6.13
N LYS A 583 -33.26 -24.53 -6.36
CA LYS A 583 -32.73 -24.97 -7.66
C LYS A 583 -33.66 -25.94 -8.40
N ASP A 584 -34.30 -26.87 -7.69
CA ASP A 584 -35.16 -27.88 -8.32
C ASP A 584 -36.50 -27.32 -8.80
N HIS A 585 -36.99 -26.25 -8.17
CA HIS A 585 -38.19 -25.55 -8.63
C HIS A 585 -37.95 -24.79 -9.94
N VAL A 586 -36.79 -24.11 -10.05
CA VAL A 586 -36.38 -23.43 -11.29
C VAL A 586 -36.27 -24.43 -12.45
N LYS A 587 -35.69 -25.61 -12.20
CA LYS A 587 -35.61 -26.69 -13.20
C LYS A 587 -36.98 -27.19 -13.66
N ALA A 588 -37.92 -27.36 -12.74
CA ALA A 588 -39.28 -27.78 -13.08
C ALA A 588 -39.98 -26.74 -13.97
N LEU A 589 -39.82 -25.45 -13.65
CA LEU A 589 -40.36 -24.34 -14.44
C LEU A 589 -39.73 -24.21 -15.82
N MET A 590 -38.41 -24.43 -15.94
CA MET A 590 -37.72 -24.48 -17.23
C MET A 590 -38.32 -25.53 -18.16
N LYS A 591 -38.57 -26.74 -17.63
CA LYS A 591 -39.16 -27.84 -18.40
C LYS A 591 -40.61 -27.56 -18.80
N SER A 592 -41.44 -27.01 -17.91
CA SER A 592 -42.86 -26.77 -18.19
C SER A 592 -43.08 -25.58 -19.13
N SER A 593 -42.28 -24.52 -19.01
CA SER A 593 -42.38 -23.31 -19.86
C SER A 593 -41.65 -23.42 -21.20
N LYS A 594 -40.84 -24.48 -21.39
CA LYS A 594 -39.94 -24.62 -22.56
C LYS A 594 -39.01 -23.41 -22.73
N ALA A 595 -38.58 -22.80 -21.63
CA ALA A 595 -37.60 -21.73 -21.65
C ALA A 595 -36.27 -22.21 -22.27
N ASN A 596 -35.57 -21.31 -22.95
CA ASN A 596 -34.23 -21.59 -23.47
C ASN A 596 -33.18 -21.60 -22.35
N MET A 597 -33.38 -20.76 -21.33
CA MET A 597 -32.51 -20.61 -20.17
C MET A 597 -33.22 -19.85 -19.04
N ALA A 598 -32.67 -19.93 -17.82
CA ALA A 598 -33.08 -19.05 -16.71
C ALA A 598 -31.90 -18.19 -16.23
N LEU A 599 -32.15 -16.92 -15.93
CA LEU A 599 -31.19 -15.97 -15.36
C LEU A 599 -31.66 -15.56 -13.96
N MET A 600 -31.01 -16.07 -12.92
CA MET A 600 -31.31 -15.78 -11.53
C MET A 600 -30.33 -14.75 -10.97
N PHE A 601 -30.77 -13.53 -10.72
CA PHE A 601 -29.93 -12.49 -10.14
C PHE A 601 -29.84 -12.61 -8.62
N SER A 602 -28.67 -12.29 -8.06
CA SER A 602 -28.48 -12.17 -6.61
C SER A 602 -29.26 -10.97 -6.05
N GLU A 603 -29.41 -10.89 -4.73
CA GLU A 603 -30.15 -9.81 -4.05
C GLU A 603 -29.67 -8.39 -4.42
N GLN A 604 -28.40 -8.24 -4.78
CA GLN A 604 -27.77 -6.95 -5.09
C GLN A 604 -27.75 -6.64 -6.60
N GLY A 605 -28.13 -7.59 -7.45
CA GLY A 605 -28.21 -7.41 -8.91
C GLY A 605 -26.86 -7.35 -9.64
N ASN A 606 -25.74 -7.47 -8.93
CA ASN A 606 -24.40 -7.44 -9.52
C ASN A 606 -23.97 -8.80 -10.10
N TYR A 607 -24.65 -9.87 -9.70
CA TYR A 607 -24.32 -11.25 -10.06
C TYR A 607 -25.55 -11.98 -10.60
N PHE A 608 -25.34 -12.90 -11.55
CA PHE A 608 -26.41 -13.77 -12.06
C PHE A 608 -25.97 -15.24 -12.13
N GLU A 609 -26.89 -16.15 -11.87
CA GLU A 609 -26.77 -17.58 -12.18
C GLU A 609 -27.57 -17.90 -13.42
N LEU A 610 -26.94 -18.57 -14.37
CA LEU A 610 -27.52 -19.05 -15.60
C LEU A 610 -27.84 -20.54 -15.49
N TYR A 611 -29.08 -20.91 -15.73
CA TYR A 611 -29.53 -22.30 -15.76
C TYR A 611 -29.74 -22.73 -17.21
N ASP A 612 -29.15 -23.85 -17.58
CA ASP A 612 -29.41 -24.49 -18.88
C ASP A 612 -30.51 -25.56 -18.80
N ASN A 613 -30.90 -26.09 -19.95
CA ASN A 613 -31.95 -27.10 -20.08
C ASN A 613 -31.55 -28.49 -19.53
N HIS A 614 -30.29 -28.67 -19.12
CA HIS A 614 -29.71 -29.93 -18.67
C HIS A 614 -29.30 -29.90 -17.19
N SER A 615 -29.82 -28.92 -16.42
CA SER A 615 -29.62 -28.77 -14.98
C SER A 615 -28.22 -28.31 -14.56
N ASN A 616 -27.40 -27.81 -15.49
CA ASN A 616 -26.15 -27.13 -15.14
C ASN A 616 -26.46 -25.70 -14.68
N ILE A 617 -25.67 -25.23 -13.72
CA ILE A 617 -25.76 -23.87 -13.18
C ILE A 617 -24.41 -23.19 -13.45
N TYR A 618 -24.46 -22.15 -14.26
CA TYR A 618 -23.31 -21.33 -14.62
C TYR A 618 -23.39 -20.00 -13.89
N GLN A 619 -22.39 -19.75 -13.08
CA GLN A 619 -22.27 -18.62 -12.20
C GLN A 619 -21.59 -17.45 -12.92
N GLY A 620 -22.28 -16.31 -13.03
CA GLY A 620 -21.78 -15.12 -13.70
C GLY A 620 -20.68 -14.46 -12.89
N THR A 621 -19.41 -14.73 -13.20
CA THR A 621 -18.30 -14.26 -12.34
C THR A 621 -18.05 -12.78 -12.53
N ASP A 622 -17.96 -12.00 -11.47
CA ASP A 622 -17.27 -10.72 -11.56
C ASP A 622 -15.78 -11.01 -11.65
N PHE A 623 -15.06 -10.32 -12.54
CA PHE A 623 -13.59 -10.37 -12.64
C PHE A 623 -12.86 -10.02 -11.32
N GLU A 624 -13.58 -9.81 -10.22
CA GLU A 624 -13.06 -9.53 -8.89
C GLU A 624 -12.79 -10.79 -8.06
N GLU A 625 -13.51 -11.91 -8.28
CA GLU A 625 -13.27 -13.19 -7.59
C GLU A 625 -12.04 -13.93 -8.14
N ILE A 626 -11.71 -13.64 -9.39
CA ILE A 626 -10.58 -14.23 -10.10
C ILE A 626 -9.50 -13.17 -10.19
N ASP A 627 -8.50 -13.22 -9.31
CA ASP A 627 -7.33 -12.34 -9.34
C ASP A 627 -6.33 -12.75 -10.42
N ILE A 628 -6.84 -12.99 -11.63
CA ILE A 628 -6.03 -13.23 -12.81
C ILE A 628 -5.78 -11.88 -13.46
N PRO A 629 -4.52 -11.42 -13.53
CA PRO A 629 -4.19 -10.24 -14.30
C PRO A 629 -4.84 -10.30 -15.68
N ASP A 630 -5.52 -9.21 -16.09
CA ASP A 630 -6.06 -9.04 -17.45
C ASP A 630 -5.02 -9.39 -18.54
N LEU A 631 -3.74 -9.30 -18.19
CA LEU A 631 -2.56 -9.62 -19.01
C LEU A 631 -2.39 -11.12 -19.33
N LEU A 632 -2.89 -12.04 -18.48
CA LEU A 632 -2.81 -13.50 -18.71
C LEU A 632 -3.91 -14.01 -19.65
N LEU A 633 -4.97 -13.22 -19.82
CA LEU A 633 -6.03 -13.47 -20.78
C LEU A 633 -5.77 -12.57 -21.98
N GLU A 634 -4.77 -12.94 -22.78
CA GLU A 634 -4.29 -12.19 -23.96
C GLU A 634 -5.45 -11.48 -24.69
N SER A 635 -5.46 -10.15 -24.63
CA SER A 635 -6.40 -9.30 -25.37
C SER A 635 -5.67 -8.66 -26.54
N ALA A 636 -5.45 -9.44 -27.60
CA ALA A 636 -4.98 -8.89 -28.86
C ALA A 636 -6.13 -8.15 -29.56
N GLY A 637 -6.07 -6.81 -29.57
CA GLY A 637 -7.05 -5.96 -30.23
C GLY A 637 -8.39 -5.92 -29.50
N ASN A 638 -9.49 -6.18 -30.22
CA ASN A 638 -10.85 -6.04 -29.71
C ASN A 638 -11.44 -7.33 -29.12
N ILE A 639 -10.62 -8.35 -28.87
CA ILE A 639 -11.05 -9.65 -28.34
C ILE A 639 -10.83 -9.63 -26.82
N TYR A 640 -11.87 -9.98 -26.05
CA TYR A 640 -11.81 -10.04 -24.60
C TYR A 640 -12.47 -11.32 -24.06
N PRO A 641 -11.96 -11.87 -22.95
CA PRO A 641 -12.56 -13.02 -22.29
C PRO A 641 -13.84 -12.62 -21.54
N MET A 642 -14.81 -13.52 -21.51
CA MET A 642 -15.97 -13.51 -20.63
C MET A 642 -15.95 -14.80 -19.83
N SER A 643 -16.01 -14.70 -18.50
CA SER A 643 -15.94 -15.84 -17.60
C SER A 643 -17.30 -16.23 -17.00
N LEU A 644 -17.59 -17.53 -16.98
CA LEU A 644 -18.71 -18.15 -16.26
C LEU A 644 -18.19 -19.32 -15.41
N LYS A 645 -18.60 -19.45 -14.15
CA LYS A 645 -18.16 -20.53 -13.27
C LYS A 645 -19.13 -21.72 -13.32
N LEU A 646 -18.62 -22.92 -13.55
CA LEU A 646 -19.36 -24.18 -13.52
C LEU A 646 -18.72 -25.09 -12.47
N GLY A 647 -19.39 -25.26 -11.32
CA GLY A 647 -18.82 -25.97 -10.18
C GLY A 647 -17.54 -25.28 -9.67
N GLU A 648 -16.42 -25.98 -9.71
CA GLU A 648 -15.10 -25.46 -9.31
C GLU A 648 -14.35 -24.77 -10.47
N CYS A 649 -14.83 -24.90 -11.71
CA CYS A 649 -14.12 -24.43 -12.91
C CYS A 649 -14.68 -23.10 -13.39
N TYR A 650 -13.81 -22.20 -13.83
CA TYR A 650 -14.14 -21.03 -14.62
C TYR A 650 -14.04 -21.35 -16.11
N LEU A 651 -15.07 -21.03 -16.87
CA LEU A 651 -15.20 -21.21 -18.31
C LEU A 651 -14.95 -19.86 -18.99
N LEU A 652 -13.93 -19.78 -19.84
CA LEU A 652 -13.55 -18.56 -20.55
C LEU A 652 -14.02 -18.59 -22.01
N PHE A 653 -14.90 -17.66 -22.37
CA PHE A 653 -15.41 -17.44 -23.73
C PHE A 653 -14.79 -16.17 -24.30
N TYR A 654 -14.16 -16.24 -25.47
CA TYR A 654 -13.59 -15.05 -26.10
C TYR A 654 -14.62 -14.39 -27.02
N THR A 655 -14.92 -13.13 -26.75
CA THR A 655 -15.85 -12.29 -27.49
C THR A 655 -15.11 -11.17 -28.18
N GLN A 656 -15.59 -10.74 -29.35
CA GLN A 656 -15.04 -9.61 -30.08
C GLN A 656 -15.97 -8.39 -29.99
N ASP A 657 -15.41 -7.21 -29.74
CA ASP A 657 -16.10 -5.93 -29.93
C ASP A 657 -15.72 -5.35 -31.30
N GLU A 658 -16.67 -4.92 -32.13
CA GLU A 658 -16.31 -4.40 -33.45
C GLU A 658 -15.86 -2.92 -33.41
N LYS A 659 -16.04 -2.22 -32.28
CA LYS A 659 -15.67 -0.80 -32.14
C LYS A 659 -14.21 -0.61 -31.71
N LYS A 660 -13.47 0.26 -32.40
CA LYS A 660 -12.03 0.57 -32.15
C LYS A 660 -11.74 1.22 -30.77
N SER A 661 -12.75 1.70 -30.06
CA SER A 661 -12.63 2.40 -28.77
C SER A 661 -13.27 1.59 -27.65
N PHE A 662 -12.90 0.32 -27.52
CA PHE A 662 -13.38 -0.52 -26.43
C PHE A 662 -12.87 0.05 -25.09
N GLN A 663 -13.79 0.29 -24.16
CA GLN A 663 -13.46 0.77 -22.82
C GLN A 663 -13.55 -0.40 -21.84
N ALA A 664 -12.51 -0.57 -21.00
CA ALA A 664 -12.43 -1.67 -20.04
C ALA A 664 -13.66 -1.79 -19.13
N ARG A 665 -14.39 -0.69 -18.88
CA ARG A 665 -15.64 -0.67 -18.09
C ARG A 665 -16.69 -1.66 -18.59
N TRP A 666 -16.85 -1.83 -19.91
CA TRP A 666 -17.91 -2.67 -20.48
C TRP A 666 -17.72 -4.15 -20.14
N LYS A 667 -16.47 -4.60 -19.91
CA LYS A 667 -16.18 -5.97 -19.48
C LYS A 667 -16.94 -6.38 -18.21
N ARG A 668 -17.30 -5.41 -17.37
CA ARG A 668 -17.93 -5.61 -16.05
C ARG A 668 -19.41 -5.22 -16.03
N ASP A 669 -19.91 -4.65 -17.12
CA ASP A 669 -21.31 -4.25 -17.24
C ASP A 669 -22.22 -5.48 -17.40
N ILE A 670 -23.19 -5.62 -16.50
CA ILE A 670 -24.04 -6.82 -16.46
C ILE A 670 -24.91 -6.97 -17.72
N LEU A 671 -25.43 -5.88 -18.28
CA LEU A 671 -26.27 -5.95 -19.48
C LEU A 671 -25.44 -6.27 -20.71
N TYR A 672 -24.26 -5.64 -20.82
CA TYR A 672 -23.33 -5.94 -21.89
C TYR A 672 -22.93 -7.42 -21.90
N ARG A 673 -22.61 -7.98 -20.72
CA ARG A 673 -22.26 -9.40 -20.59
C ARG A 673 -23.40 -10.32 -20.99
N ILE A 674 -24.62 -10.06 -20.53
CA ILE A 674 -25.81 -10.84 -20.93
C ILE A 674 -26.05 -10.74 -22.43
N GLY A 675 -25.97 -9.53 -23.01
CA GLY A 675 -26.16 -9.30 -24.44
C GLY A 675 -25.12 -10.04 -25.29
N LYS A 676 -23.86 -10.00 -24.87
CA LYS A 676 -22.76 -10.71 -25.54
C LYS A 676 -22.87 -12.23 -25.41
N LEU A 677 -23.37 -12.74 -24.29
CA LEU A 677 -23.71 -14.15 -24.14
C LEU A 677 -24.80 -14.57 -25.15
N PHE A 678 -25.85 -13.75 -25.32
CA PHE A 678 -26.90 -14.04 -26.30
C PHE A 678 -26.40 -13.93 -27.73
N GLU A 679 -25.54 -12.96 -28.03
CA GLU A 679 -24.88 -12.83 -29.33
C GLU A 679 -24.05 -14.08 -29.65
N LEU A 680 -23.24 -14.58 -28.71
CA LEU A 680 -22.48 -15.82 -28.86
C LEU A 680 -23.38 -17.02 -29.16
N ILE A 681 -24.50 -17.15 -28.43
CA ILE A 681 -25.45 -18.25 -28.65
C ILE A 681 -26.11 -18.13 -30.03
N ALA A 682 -26.52 -16.92 -30.42
CA ALA A 682 -27.16 -16.66 -31.70
C ALA A 682 -26.23 -16.89 -32.89
N LEU A 683 -24.94 -16.52 -32.78
CA LEU A 683 -23.93 -16.71 -33.82
C LEU A 683 -23.73 -18.19 -34.18
N GLN A 684 -23.80 -19.08 -33.19
CA GLN A 684 -23.58 -20.51 -33.40
C GLN A 684 -24.86 -21.27 -33.78
N GLY A 685 -26.05 -20.66 -33.62
CA GLY A 685 -27.35 -21.26 -33.93
C GLY A 685 -27.67 -22.51 -33.11
N LYS A 686 -27.03 -22.69 -31.95
CA LYS A 686 -27.08 -23.88 -31.10
C LYS A 686 -27.55 -23.55 -29.68
N THR A 687 -27.86 -24.56 -28.88
CA THR A 687 -28.12 -24.37 -27.44
C THR A 687 -26.82 -24.01 -26.72
N PHE A 688 -26.90 -23.26 -25.62
CA PHE A 688 -25.71 -22.88 -24.83
C PHE A 688 -24.87 -24.11 -24.42
N LEU A 689 -25.51 -25.21 -24.03
CA LEU A 689 -24.81 -26.45 -23.71
C LEU A 689 -24.01 -26.99 -24.91
N SER A 690 -24.60 -27.00 -26.11
CA SER A 690 -23.93 -27.49 -27.31
C SER A 690 -22.69 -26.65 -27.66
N ILE A 691 -22.66 -25.37 -27.30
CA ILE A 691 -21.47 -24.52 -27.44
C ILE A 691 -20.39 -24.99 -26.48
N VAL A 692 -20.74 -25.24 -25.22
CA VAL A 692 -19.84 -25.75 -24.18
C VAL A 692 -19.31 -27.15 -24.53
N GLU A 693 -20.07 -27.99 -25.23
CA GLU A 693 -19.65 -29.35 -25.60
C GLU A 693 -18.80 -29.41 -26.88
N GLN A 694 -19.16 -28.65 -27.93
CA GLN A 694 -18.52 -28.75 -29.26
C GLN A 694 -17.35 -27.79 -29.42
N SER A 695 -17.30 -26.72 -28.64
CA SER A 695 -16.20 -25.78 -28.58
C SER A 695 -15.94 -25.44 -27.12
N PRO A 696 -15.40 -26.41 -26.35
CA PRO A 696 -15.28 -26.27 -24.92
C PRO A 696 -14.50 -25.00 -24.58
N PRO A 697 -15.07 -24.14 -23.72
CA PRO A 697 -14.36 -22.97 -23.24
C PRO A 697 -13.11 -23.43 -22.50
N LEU A 698 -12.14 -22.55 -22.37
CA LEU A 698 -10.95 -22.89 -21.60
C LEU A 698 -11.35 -23.01 -20.12
N TYR A 699 -10.91 -24.10 -19.50
CA TYR A 699 -11.18 -24.40 -18.09
C TYR A 699 -10.07 -23.80 -17.25
N LEU A 700 -10.46 -22.98 -16.30
CA LEU A 700 -9.57 -22.34 -15.35
C LEU A 700 -9.98 -22.79 -13.95
N LEU A 701 -9.07 -23.42 -13.22
CA LEU A 701 -9.21 -23.75 -11.81
C LEU A 701 -8.48 -22.71 -10.96
N CYS A 702 -8.97 -22.52 -9.75
CA CYS A 702 -8.31 -21.71 -8.72
C CYS A 702 -8.38 -22.47 -7.40
N ASP A 703 -7.25 -22.56 -6.71
CA ASP A 703 -7.14 -23.14 -5.38
C ASP A 703 -6.11 -22.34 -4.56
N GLU A 704 -6.05 -22.59 -3.25
CA GLU A 704 -5.19 -21.85 -2.33
C GLU A 704 -4.20 -22.74 -1.58
N VAL A 705 -3.01 -22.20 -1.31
CA VAL A 705 -1.98 -22.89 -0.54
C VAL A 705 -1.49 -21.97 0.57
N VAL A 706 -1.74 -22.35 1.83
CA VAL A 706 -1.23 -21.63 3.00
C VAL A 706 0.30 -21.58 2.95
N CYS A 707 0.88 -20.39 3.18
CA CYS A 707 2.31 -20.13 3.23
C CYS A 707 2.59 -18.94 4.15
N SER A 708 3.44 -19.12 5.16
CA SER A 708 3.77 -18.06 6.11
C SER A 708 4.43 -16.85 5.42
N TRP A 709 4.28 -15.65 6.00
CA TRP A 709 4.85 -14.42 5.43
C TRP A 709 6.35 -14.50 5.18
N ASN A 710 7.07 -15.16 6.09
CA ASN A 710 8.53 -15.32 6.01
C ASN A 710 8.94 -16.29 4.88
N GLU A 711 8.10 -17.28 4.58
CA GLU A 711 8.38 -18.29 3.56
C GLU A 711 7.96 -17.86 2.16
N LYS A 712 7.04 -16.90 2.02
CA LYS A 712 6.53 -16.45 0.72
C LYS A 712 7.64 -16.04 -0.24
N GLY A 713 8.58 -15.20 0.20
CA GLY A 713 9.71 -14.77 -0.61
C GLY A 713 10.65 -15.91 -1.00
N LYS A 714 10.80 -16.92 -0.13
CA LYS A 714 11.60 -18.12 -0.41
C LYS A 714 10.92 -19.01 -1.46
N VAL A 715 9.62 -19.26 -1.32
CA VAL A 715 8.84 -20.08 -2.26
C VAL A 715 8.81 -19.44 -3.64
N MET A 716 8.52 -18.14 -3.74
CA MET A 716 8.50 -17.41 -5.01
C MET A 716 9.84 -17.50 -5.76
N ARG A 717 10.96 -17.33 -5.06
CA ARG A 717 12.30 -17.45 -5.65
C ARG A 717 12.59 -18.85 -6.19
N LYS A 718 12.24 -19.90 -5.44
CA LYS A 718 12.42 -21.28 -5.92
C LYS A 718 11.54 -21.57 -7.14
N LEU A 719 10.30 -21.07 -7.17
CA LEU A 719 9.41 -21.20 -8.33
C LEU A 719 9.97 -20.49 -9.57
N LEU A 720 10.55 -19.29 -9.39
CA LEU A 720 11.18 -18.53 -10.47
C LEU A 720 12.45 -19.19 -11.01
N ALA A 721 13.23 -19.84 -10.14
CA ALA A 721 14.45 -20.55 -10.54
C ALA A 721 14.16 -21.75 -11.46
N ASP A 722 12.98 -22.35 -11.31
CA ASP A 722 12.55 -23.52 -12.09
C ASP A 722 12.01 -23.19 -13.49
N ILE A 723 11.94 -21.91 -13.87
CA ILE A 723 11.50 -21.49 -15.21
C ILE A 723 12.71 -21.35 -16.15
N GLU A 724 12.84 -22.28 -17.10
CA GLU A 724 13.96 -22.34 -18.05
C GLU A 724 13.98 -21.21 -19.09
N ARG A 725 12.82 -20.58 -19.39
CA ARG A 725 12.71 -19.44 -20.31
C ARG A 725 12.21 -18.20 -19.58
N LYS A 726 13.12 -17.26 -19.32
CA LYS A 726 12.78 -15.90 -18.89
C LYS A 726 12.14 -15.14 -20.06
N GLU A 727 10.83 -15.34 -20.29
CA GLU A 727 10.09 -14.42 -21.15
C GLU A 727 10.03 -13.04 -20.46
N GLU A 728 10.27 -12.00 -21.26
CA GLU A 728 10.28 -10.61 -20.82
C GLU A 728 8.88 -10.16 -20.41
N GLY A 729 8.68 -10.06 -19.10
CA GLY A 729 7.47 -9.53 -18.48
C GLY A 729 7.35 -10.11 -17.08
N ILE A 730 7.68 -9.34 -16.04
CA ILE A 730 7.28 -9.76 -14.70
C ILE A 730 5.80 -9.42 -14.58
N PHE A 731 4.98 -10.45 -14.72
CA PHE A 731 3.59 -10.45 -14.29
C PHE A 731 3.57 -10.39 -12.76
N GLU A 732 2.46 -9.98 -12.15
CA GLU A 732 2.24 -10.06 -10.70
C GLU A 732 2.12 -11.53 -10.23
N GLY A 733 3.11 -12.39 -10.48
CA GLY A 733 3.12 -13.80 -10.15
C GLY A 733 4.09 -14.62 -11.00
N VAL A 734 3.94 -15.95 -10.95
CA VAL A 734 4.78 -16.92 -11.69
C VAL A 734 3.90 -17.75 -12.62
N GLN A 735 4.13 -17.67 -13.94
CA GLN A 735 3.42 -18.48 -14.94
C GLN A 735 4.27 -19.66 -15.40
N PHE A 736 3.70 -20.86 -15.36
CA PHE A 736 4.23 -22.10 -15.92
C PHE A 736 3.44 -22.42 -17.19
N LYS A 737 4.03 -22.21 -18.37
CA LYS A 737 3.42 -22.57 -19.66
C LYS A 737 3.77 -24.03 -20.02
N TYR A 738 2.76 -24.87 -20.23
CA TYR A 738 2.92 -26.25 -20.71
C TYR A 738 2.72 -26.34 -22.23
N THR A 739 1.75 -25.59 -22.76
CA THR A 739 1.51 -25.37 -24.20
C THR A 739 0.97 -23.94 -24.43
N GLU A 740 0.73 -23.51 -25.67
CA GLU A 740 0.11 -22.20 -25.95
C GLU A 740 -1.25 -21.98 -25.27
N LYS A 741 -2.01 -23.05 -24.99
CA LYS A 741 -3.35 -22.94 -24.37
C LYS A 741 -3.43 -23.55 -22.97
N GLU A 742 -2.32 -24.06 -22.44
CA GLU A 742 -2.29 -24.73 -21.14
C GLU A 742 -1.17 -24.15 -20.27
N TRP A 743 -1.56 -23.57 -19.13
CA TRP A 743 -0.63 -22.91 -18.22
C TRP A 743 -1.15 -22.98 -16.79
N SER A 744 -0.24 -22.88 -15.82
CA SER A 744 -0.58 -22.62 -14.43
C SER A 744 0.04 -21.31 -13.98
N TYR A 745 -0.59 -20.61 -13.06
CA TYR A 745 -0.16 -19.30 -12.59
C TYR A 745 -0.27 -19.22 -11.07
N ILE A 746 0.75 -18.68 -10.42
CA ILE A 746 0.77 -18.50 -8.97
C ILE A 746 0.87 -17.03 -8.67
N VAL A 747 0.04 -16.56 -7.76
CA VAL A 747 0.10 -15.20 -7.21
C VAL A 747 0.07 -15.26 -5.69
N SER A 748 0.87 -14.43 -5.03
CA SER A 748 0.86 -14.29 -3.58
C SER A 748 -0.34 -13.47 -3.13
N ASP A 749 -1.11 -13.97 -2.18
CA ASP A 749 -2.17 -13.19 -1.56
C ASP A 749 -1.55 -12.07 -0.71
N THR A 750 -2.00 -10.84 -0.88
CA THR A 750 -1.43 -9.67 -0.18
C THR A 750 -1.97 -9.49 1.24
N LYS A 751 -3.07 -10.17 1.62
CA LYS A 751 -3.76 -10.05 2.92
C LYS A 751 -3.57 -11.27 3.81
N GLN A 752 -3.45 -12.46 3.22
CA GLN A 752 -3.45 -13.72 3.92
C GLN A 752 -2.13 -14.46 3.70
N PRO A 753 -1.63 -15.24 4.67
CA PRO A 753 -0.45 -16.08 4.50
C PRO A 753 -0.78 -17.28 3.59
N LYS A 754 -1.05 -17.02 2.32
CA LYS A 754 -1.35 -18.01 1.28
C LYS A 754 -0.91 -17.54 -0.11
N PHE A 755 -0.84 -18.50 -1.03
CA PHE A 755 -0.76 -18.30 -2.48
C PHE A 755 -2.08 -18.71 -3.10
N LEU A 756 -2.48 -18.01 -4.17
CA LEU A 756 -3.53 -18.44 -5.07
C LEU A 756 -2.86 -19.12 -6.28
N VAL A 757 -3.35 -20.30 -6.62
CA VAL A 757 -2.84 -21.13 -7.72
C VAL A 757 -3.95 -21.29 -8.75
N TYR A 758 -3.70 -20.76 -9.93
CA TYR A 758 -4.57 -20.87 -11.08
C TYR A 758 -4.04 -21.92 -12.04
N SER A 759 -4.92 -22.66 -12.69
CA SER A 759 -4.53 -23.63 -13.72
C SER A 759 -5.54 -23.61 -14.86
N HIS A 760 -5.05 -23.30 -16.04
CA HIS A 760 -5.81 -23.10 -17.26
C HIS A 760 -5.49 -24.22 -18.25
N ALA A 761 -6.50 -24.97 -18.70
CA ALA A 761 -6.34 -26.03 -19.70
C ALA A 761 -7.60 -26.26 -20.54
N ARG A 762 -7.49 -27.06 -21.61
CA ARG A 762 -8.63 -27.46 -22.46
C ARG A 762 -9.55 -28.49 -21.81
N ASN A 763 -9.12 -29.11 -20.71
CA ASN A 763 -9.86 -30.14 -19.99
C ASN A 763 -9.71 -29.93 -18.47
N PRO A 764 -10.80 -29.99 -17.67
CA PRO A 764 -10.74 -29.82 -16.22
C PRO A 764 -9.85 -30.85 -15.51
N VAL A 765 -9.70 -32.08 -16.05
CA VAL A 765 -8.82 -33.12 -15.49
C VAL A 765 -7.35 -32.68 -15.58
N ILE A 766 -6.93 -32.20 -16.74
CA ILE A 766 -5.56 -31.70 -16.98
C ILE A 766 -5.29 -30.46 -16.12
N ALA A 767 -6.25 -29.52 -16.07
CA ALA A 767 -6.13 -28.34 -15.21
C ALA A 767 -5.92 -28.74 -13.74
N ARG A 768 -6.68 -29.72 -13.24
CA ARG A 768 -6.60 -30.19 -11.85
C ARG A 768 -5.27 -30.90 -11.56
N GLU A 769 -4.78 -31.70 -12.49
CA GLU A 769 -3.49 -32.36 -12.37
C GLU A 769 -2.32 -31.36 -12.33
N ASN A 770 -2.30 -30.40 -13.27
CA ASN A 770 -1.29 -29.33 -13.29
C ASN A 770 -1.31 -28.49 -12.01
N MET A 771 -2.51 -28.12 -11.53
CA MET A 771 -2.69 -27.38 -10.29
C MET A 771 -2.16 -28.17 -9.09
N LYS A 772 -2.52 -29.46 -8.98
CA LYS A 772 -2.08 -30.33 -7.88
C LYS A 772 -0.56 -30.48 -7.86
N ASN A 773 0.05 -30.72 -9.01
CA ASN A 773 1.51 -30.82 -9.15
C ASN A 773 2.19 -29.53 -8.66
N LEU A 774 1.62 -28.38 -8.99
CA LEU A 774 2.16 -27.09 -8.60
C LEU A 774 1.97 -26.78 -7.10
N ILE A 775 0.82 -27.15 -6.53
CA ILE A 775 0.55 -27.05 -5.09
C ILE A 775 1.51 -27.95 -4.29
N GLU A 776 1.75 -29.18 -4.74
CA GLU A 776 2.70 -30.09 -4.11
C GLU A 776 4.12 -29.53 -4.16
N LYS A 777 4.51 -28.92 -5.28
CA LYS A 777 5.80 -28.23 -5.43
C LYS A 777 5.94 -27.05 -4.46
N ILE A 778 4.90 -26.22 -4.29
CA ILE A 778 4.87 -25.15 -3.29
C ILE A 778 5.06 -25.72 -1.87
N ARG A 779 4.34 -26.79 -1.53
CA ARG A 779 4.46 -27.45 -0.21
C ARG A 779 5.85 -28.03 0.03
N GLN A 780 6.51 -28.56 -1.00
CA GLN A 780 7.90 -29.02 -0.90
C GLN A 780 8.86 -27.85 -0.62
N TYR A 781 8.67 -26.71 -1.27
CA TYR A 781 9.49 -25.52 -1.07
C TYR A 781 9.33 -24.84 0.28
N GLN A 782 8.19 -25.03 0.95
CA GLN A 782 7.97 -24.60 2.34
C GLN A 782 8.76 -25.48 3.32
N LYS A 783 8.79 -26.81 3.10
CA LYS A 783 9.44 -27.76 4.01
C LYS A 783 10.98 -27.77 3.95
N VAL A 784 11.55 -27.29 2.85
CA VAL A 784 13.01 -27.18 2.59
C VAL A 784 13.42 -25.75 2.79
#